data_AF-A0A0K3CHR2-F1
#
_entry.id   AF-A0A0K3CHR2-F1
#
_cell.length_a   1.000
_cell.length_b   1.000
_cell.length_c   1.000
_cell.angle_alpha   90.00
_cell.angle_beta   90.00
_cell.angle_gamma   90.00
#
_symmetry.space_group_name_H-M   'P 1'
#
loop_
_entity.id
_entity.type
_entity.pdbx_description
1 polymer ?
#
loop_
_entity_poly.entity_id
_entity_poly.type
_entity_poly.pdbx_seq_one_letter_code
_entity_poly.pdbx_strand_id
1 'polypeptide(L)'
;MRFSLALSAVVALTTSTFALASDVVGADQSPNPALHQHSKRATCFLGICWGTSIDTTSDVNNCGSTGYKCPTTWANGSGSQCVSSVCMPGTCNAGYALNTATRSCVSTQTDPNNCGSVGKVCTIAGATGNACASGVCYATSCQAGYGLVSGTCKNLATDSANCGALGNVCQFPGGTGTCNNGVCTFTSCASGYYLVNGVCTALNLQSDPNNCGSLGNKCSVANGVAGCSAGSCTVASCNAGYTQQTTYSFFGLFGSSTSCVAVNTASDVNNCGAVGKVCSFTNGAGTCSNGQCTYTSCNSGFYNVNNVCTALNLASDVNNCGSVGNKCSYPNGVASCSGGSCTLASCNAGYSMTTSYSLFGLLGSSTSCSAVNTQSDINNCGAVGNVCAFQNGQGTCSAGQCTYSSCNSGFYLVGGKCTSLNLQSDVSNCGSVGKACSFPNGQGTCSNGQCVYTSCSTGYALSSGKCTTVNTLTDINNCGKIGNVCPSSYSNGGSASCVNGQCTTTCAAGFDFDTTYNFCRDVTSDVNNCGTCGRTCTLNGAKSTICSSGKCLASACDIGYTLVNGACVVYNFQTDPKNCGSFGNVCTFTNGAGTCSAGKCLFTSCNTGYILNNGVCVLSGSQKARAKRSKVTKPKTLCPVGEQACPILGSTSYNGAVKQHFASGEDVTGVLAGSGGYECVDTKQALDSCGGCASTGEGVDCTKIRGAAGVGCQEGRCVVFSCQPGFKPSLSGDQCVRTRSHGANNSTLARRHLAARHQHGHAHAHFSS
;
A
#
# COMPACT_ATOMS: atom_id res chain seq x y z
N MET A 1 27.93 -46.91 -33.93
CA MET A 1 28.46 -45.77 -34.69
C MET A 1 29.40 -44.97 -33.79
N ARG A 2 30.54 -44.48 -34.31
CA ARG A 2 31.53 -43.54 -33.70
C ARG A 2 32.21 -44.00 -32.39
N PHE A 3 33.50 -44.36 -32.33
CA PHE A 3 34.80 -43.67 -32.58
C PHE A 3 35.34 -42.78 -31.43
N SER A 4 36.42 -43.25 -30.79
CA SER A 4 37.71 -42.57 -30.44
C SER A 4 38.53 -43.54 -29.54
N LEU A 5 39.69 -44.10 -29.94
CA LEU A 5 41.07 -43.52 -29.93
C LEU A 5 41.54 -43.09 -28.53
N ALA A 6 42.73 -43.39 -27.99
CA ALA A 6 43.85 -44.36 -28.18
C ALA A 6 44.65 -44.37 -26.82
N LEU A 7 45.56 -45.28 -26.43
CA LEU A 7 46.91 -45.54 -26.99
C LEU A 7 47.66 -46.64 -26.18
N SER A 8 48.62 -47.31 -26.83
CA SER A 8 49.70 -48.25 -26.43
C SER A 8 50.51 -47.97 -25.12
N ALA A 9 51.36 -48.85 -24.54
CA ALA A 9 51.61 -50.31 -24.56
C ALA A 9 52.80 -50.68 -23.60
N VAL A 10 53.27 -51.96 -23.63
CA VAL A 10 54.58 -52.52 -23.16
C VAL A 10 54.62 -53.19 -21.77
N VAL A 11 55.56 -54.15 -21.61
CA VAL A 11 55.60 -55.33 -20.73
C VAL A 11 56.91 -55.40 -19.92
N ALA A 12 56.91 -55.96 -18.69
CA ALA A 12 57.88 -56.96 -18.15
C ALA A 12 58.02 -57.03 -16.60
N LEU A 13 57.98 -58.25 -16.04
CA LEU A 13 58.95 -58.96 -15.15
C LEU A 13 59.76 -58.15 -14.08
N THR A 14 60.12 -58.59 -12.85
CA THR A 14 59.97 -59.84 -12.03
C THR A 14 60.50 -59.64 -10.58
N THR A 15 60.35 -60.66 -9.71
CA THR A 15 61.22 -61.07 -8.56
C THR A 15 61.25 -60.33 -7.19
N SER A 16 60.78 -61.06 -6.17
CA SER A 16 61.50 -61.50 -4.95
C SER A 16 61.89 -60.57 -3.79
N THR A 17 61.20 -60.80 -2.67
CA THR A 17 61.66 -60.90 -1.26
C THR A 17 63.16 -60.86 -0.94
N PHE A 18 63.54 -60.29 0.22
CA PHE A 18 63.98 -61.05 1.41
C PHE A 18 64.07 -60.14 2.67
N ALA A 19 63.90 -60.73 3.86
CA ALA A 19 64.01 -60.06 5.16
C ALA A 19 65.39 -60.25 5.79
N LEU A 20 65.81 -59.29 6.62
CA LEU A 20 67.06 -59.35 7.39
C LEU A 20 66.81 -59.72 8.85
N ALA A 21 67.75 -60.49 9.42
CA ALA A 21 67.95 -60.64 10.86
C ALA A 21 69.46 -60.80 11.13
N SER A 22 70.00 -60.13 12.14
CA SER A 22 71.28 -60.43 12.80
C SER A 22 71.49 -59.54 14.04
N ASP A 23 71.75 -60.17 15.18
CA ASP A 23 72.26 -59.55 16.41
C ASP A 23 73.79 -59.66 16.47
N VAL A 24 74.50 -58.61 16.93
CA VAL A 24 75.84 -58.69 17.56
C VAL A 24 76.06 -57.46 18.47
N VAL A 25 76.55 -57.65 19.70
CA VAL A 25 77.57 -56.90 20.49
C VAL A 25 77.60 -57.56 21.89
N GLY A 26 78.73 -57.80 22.58
CA GLY A 26 80.14 -57.47 22.31
C GLY A 26 81.09 -58.18 23.30
N ALA A 27 82.37 -57.81 23.28
CA ALA A 27 83.45 -58.46 24.05
C ALA A 27 83.88 -57.65 25.29
N ASP A 28 84.62 -58.29 26.22
CA ASP A 28 86.00 -57.90 26.61
C ASP A 28 86.52 -58.79 27.78
N GLN A 29 87.77 -59.25 27.66
CA GLN A 29 88.67 -59.48 28.81
C GLN A 29 90.12 -59.26 28.34
N SER A 30 90.73 -58.19 28.84
CA SER A 30 92.17 -57.95 28.74
C SER A 30 92.75 -57.68 30.13
N PRO A 31 93.98 -58.13 30.39
CA PRO A 31 94.85 -57.44 31.33
C PRO A 31 96.20 -57.06 30.70
N ASN A 32 96.61 -55.81 30.93
CA ASN A 32 97.93 -55.24 30.67
C ASN A 32 98.07 -54.00 31.60
N PRO A 33 99.27 -53.45 31.91
CA PRO A 33 100.63 -53.93 31.66
C PRO A 33 101.52 -54.01 32.93
N ALA A 34 102.76 -54.42 32.69
CA ALA A 34 103.90 -54.49 33.62
C ALA A 34 104.31 -53.17 34.31
N LEU A 35 105.19 -53.28 35.32
CA LEU A 35 106.33 -52.36 35.47
C LEU A 35 107.45 -52.93 36.38
N HIS A 36 108.67 -53.05 35.82
CA HIS A 36 109.89 -53.26 36.60
C HIS A 36 110.24 -51.99 37.40
N GLN A 37 110.76 -52.16 38.62
CA GLN A 37 111.63 -51.18 39.28
C GLN A 37 112.81 -51.89 39.95
N HIS A 38 113.93 -51.98 39.22
CA HIS A 38 115.23 -52.14 39.86
C HIS A 38 115.66 -50.79 40.44
N SER A 39 115.87 -50.73 41.75
CA SER A 39 116.78 -49.75 42.33
C SER A 39 117.55 -50.38 43.50
N LYS A 40 118.72 -50.91 43.18
CA LYS A 40 119.82 -51.03 44.15
C LYS A 40 120.81 -49.91 43.82
N ARG A 41 120.95 -48.91 44.68
CA ARG A 41 122.19 -48.12 44.77
C ARG A 41 122.95 -48.61 45.99
N ALA A 42 124.12 -49.19 45.76
CA ALA A 42 125.02 -49.64 46.81
C ALA A 42 125.95 -48.48 47.24
N THR A 43 126.41 -48.55 48.48
CA THR A 43 127.60 -47.83 48.96
C THR A 43 128.48 -48.81 49.73
N CYS A 44 129.80 -48.66 49.57
CA CYS A 44 130.80 -49.51 50.20
C CYS A 44 131.85 -48.63 50.84
N PHE A 45 132.33 -48.99 52.04
CA PHE A 45 133.44 -48.30 52.69
C PHE A 45 134.24 -49.29 53.54
N LEU A 46 135.57 -49.11 53.60
CA LEU A 46 136.49 -49.88 54.45
C LEU A 46 136.34 -51.42 54.38
N GLY A 47 136.20 -51.97 53.17
CA GLY A 47 136.36 -53.41 52.92
C GLY A 47 135.08 -54.24 52.82
N ILE A 48 133.88 -53.63 52.90
CA ILE A 48 132.62 -54.34 52.65
C ILE A 48 131.73 -53.59 51.65
N CYS A 49 131.32 -54.28 50.58
CA CYS A 49 130.25 -53.89 49.65
C CYS A 49 129.01 -54.77 49.87
N TRP A 50 127.83 -54.16 50.05
CA TRP A 50 126.55 -54.87 50.04
C TRP A 50 125.79 -54.60 48.73
N GLY A 51 125.50 -55.66 47.99
CA GLY A 51 124.87 -55.61 46.66
C GLY A 51 125.87 -55.53 45.50
N THR A 52 125.58 -56.05 44.30
CA THR A 52 124.27 -56.48 43.76
C THR A 52 124.38 -57.79 42.97
N SER A 53 123.44 -58.71 43.18
CA SER A 53 123.23 -59.83 42.24
C SER A 53 122.79 -59.27 40.88
N ILE A 54 123.58 -59.53 39.83
CA ILE A 54 123.20 -59.23 38.45
C ILE A 54 122.17 -60.29 38.03
N ASP A 55 121.00 -59.86 37.56
CA ASP A 55 119.96 -60.78 37.12
C ASP A 55 120.26 -61.30 35.71
N THR A 56 120.72 -62.54 35.61
CA THR A 56 120.93 -63.19 34.32
C THR A 56 119.68 -63.84 33.75
N THR A 57 118.55 -63.84 34.46
CA THR A 57 117.33 -64.55 34.08
C THR A 57 116.35 -63.71 33.27
N SER A 58 116.28 -62.38 33.50
CA SER A 58 115.38 -61.46 32.81
C SER A 58 116.02 -60.19 32.23
N ASP A 59 117.26 -59.82 32.61
CA ASP A 59 117.93 -58.65 32.01
C ASP A 59 118.45 -58.96 30.59
N VAL A 60 117.91 -58.25 29.61
CA VAL A 60 118.31 -58.30 28.19
C VAL A 60 119.79 -57.95 27.94
N ASN A 61 120.48 -57.31 28.88
CA ASN A 61 121.90 -56.97 28.78
C ASN A 61 122.84 -57.98 29.46
N ASN A 62 122.30 -58.92 30.23
CA ASN A 62 123.07 -59.89 31.04
C ASN A 62 122.49 -61.31 30.90
N CYS A 63 121.79 -61.60 29.81
CA CYS A 63 120.93 -62.77 29.68
C CYS A 63 121.72 -64.08 29.61
N GLY A 64 121.48 -64.98 30.55
CA GLY A 64 122.21 -66.24 30.73
C GLY A 64 123.64 -66.10 31.24
N SER A 65 124.31 -64.97 31.01
CA SER A 65 125.58 -64.63 31.64
C SER A 65 125.81 -63.11 31.66
N THR A 66 126.51 -62.63 32.69
CA THR A 66 126.86 -61.22 32.85
C THR A 66 127.55 -60.66 31.61
N GLY A 67 127.01 -59.58 31.06
CA GLY A 67 127.48 -58.91 29.84
C GLY A 67 126.95 -59.48 28.51
N TYR A 68 126.23 -60.62 28.52
CA TYR A 68 125.64 -61.17 27.30
C TYR A 68 124.36 -60.42 26.92
N LYS A 69 124.48 -59.54 25.91
CA LYS A 69 123.35 -58.76 25.39
C LYS A 69 122.58 -59.53 24.33
N CYS A 70 121.27 -59.58 24.46
CA CYS A 70 120.41 -60.22 23.48
C CYS A 70 120.43 -59.49 22.13
N PRO A 71 120.43 -60.21 20.99
CA PRO A 71 120.29 -59.59 19.68
C PRO A 71 118.90 -58.98 19.51
N THR A 72 118.83 -57.84 18.82
CA THR A 72 117.58 -57.08 18.59
C THR A 72 116.92 -57.37 17.24
N THR A 73 117.58 -58.14 16.38
CA THR A 73 117.11 -58.55 15.04
C THR A 73 116.95 -60.05 14.99
N TRP A 74 115.75 -60.51 14.61
CA TRP A 74 115.38 -61.93 14.54
C TRP A 74 114.68 -62.24 13.21
N ALA A 75 114.68 -63.51 12.80
CA ALA A 75 113.90 -63.93 11.64
C ALA A 75 112.39 -63.74 11.95
N ASN A 76 111.73 -62.89 11.14
CA ASN A 76 110.33 -62.49 11.31
C ASN A 76 109.96 -61.90 12.69
N GLY A 77 110.92 -61.26 13.37
CA GLY A 77 110.68 -60.60 14.65
C GLY A 77 111.72 -59.51 14.98
N SER A 78 111.40 -58.67 15.95
CA SER A 78 112.22 -57.51 16.31
C SER A 78 112.23 -57.22 17.81
N GLY A 79 113.26 -56.50 18.25
CA GLY A 79 113.51 -56.27 19.67
C GLY A 79 114.05 -57.53 20.37
N SER A 80 114.36 -57.39 21.64
CA SER A 80 114.98 -58.44 22.44
C SER A 80 114.28 -58.58 23.80
N GLN A 81 113.99 -59.80 24.21
CA GLN A 81 113.60 -60.13 25.59
C GLN A 81 114.48 -61.26 26.11
N CYS A 82 114.74 -61.26 27.42
CA CYS A 82 115.38 -62.37 28.12
C CYS A 82 114.31 -63.04 28.97
N VAL A 83 114.12 -64.35 28.79
CA VAL A 83 113.20 -65.14 29.62
C VAL A 83 113.92 -66.41 30.01
N SER A 84 113.96 -66.70 31.32
CA SER A 84 114.62 -67.87 31.88
C SER A 84 116.06 -68.04 31.35
N SER A 85 116.84 -66.96 31.37
CA SER A 85 118.25 -66.94 30.94
C SER A 85 118.49 -67.17 29.44
N VAL A 86 117.45 -67.09 28.59
CA VAL A 86 117.58 -67.26 27.15
C VAL A 86 116.99 -66.05 26.40
N CYS A 87 117.76 -65.54 25.43
CA CYS A 87 117.31 -64.48 24.54
C CYS A 87 116.26 -64.97 23.55
N MET A 88 115.23 -64.16 23.32
CA MET A 88 114.17 -64.36 22.33
C MET A 88 113.77 -63.03 21.65
N PRO A 89 113.06 -63.08 20.51
CA PRO A 89 112.50 -61.87 19.90
C PRO A 89 111.53 -61.18 20.86
N GLY A 90 111.65 -59.87 21.02
CA GLY A 90 110.71 -59.09 21.85
C GLY A 90 109.30 -59.04 21.26
N THR A 91 109.20 -59.01 19.93
CA THR A 91 107.95 -59.00 19.15
C THR A 91 108.13 -59.82 17.87
N CYS A 92 107.04 -60.36 17.34
CA CYS A 92 107.01 -60.98 16.00
C CYS A 92 106.32 -60.06 14.99
N ASN A 93 106.70 -60.18 13.72
CA ASN A 93 106.06 -59.45 12.62
C ASN A 93 104.60 -59.90 12.45
N ALA A 94 103.75 -59.05 11.87
CA ALA A 94 102.35 -59.36 11.62
C ALA A 94 102.20 -60.67 10.80
N GLY A 95 101.31 -61.57 11.25
CA GLY A 95 101.14 -62.91 10.69
C GLY A 95 102.12 -63.97 11.22
N TYR A 96 102.98 -63.61 12.17
CA TYR A 96 103.86 -64.53 12.89
C TYR A 96 103.62 -64.41 14.40
N ALA A 97 103.80 -65.51 15.12
CA ALA A 97 103.69 -65.57 16.57
C ALA A 97 104.91 -66.26 17.20
N LEU A 98 105.26 -65.86 18.42
CA LEU A 98 106.43 -66.41 19.11
C LEU A 98 106.14 -67.83 19.57
N ASN A 99 106.82 -68.81 18.97
CA ASN A 99 106.89 -70.16 19.50
C ASN A 99 108.05 -70.21 20.51
N THR A 100 107.70 -70.20 21.80
CA THR A 100 108.67 -70.17 22.91
C THR A 100 109.48 -71.46 23.03
N ALA A 101 109.00 -72.59 22.49
CA ALA A 101 109.75 -73.84 22.47
C ALA A 101 110.87 -73.83 21.41
N THR A 102 110.57 -73.34 20.20
CA THR A 102 111.58 -73.16 19.13
C THR A 102 112.37 -71.86 19.27
N ARG A 103 111.95 -70.95 20.16
CA ARG A 103 112.54 -69.61 20.42
C ARG A 103 112.54 -68.73 19.16
N SER A 104 111.54 -68.89 18.30
CA SER A 104 111.45 -68.23 16.98
C SER A 104 110.01 -67.80 16.65
N CYS A 105 109.89 -66.81 15.75
CA CYS A 105 108.61 -66.38 15.21
C CYS A 105 108.18 -67.30 14.06
N VAL A 106 107.10 -68.08 14.28
CA VAL A 106 106.53 -69.01 13.29
C VAL A 106 105.32 -68.38 12.59
N SER A 107 105.14 -68.66 11.30
CA SER A 107 104.00 -68.11 10.52
C SER A 107 102.70 -68.72 11.01
N THR A 108 101.75 -67.91 11.46
CA THR A 108 100.39 -68.40 11.73
C THR A 108 99.52 -68.44 10.49
N GLN A 109 99.97 -67.83 9.38
CA GLN A 109 99.17 -67.67 8.16
C GLN A 109 99.36 -68.80 7.15
N THR A 110 100.50 -69.48 7.18
CA THR A 110 100.92 -70.43 6.12
C THR A 110 101.52 -71.74 6.63
N ASP A 111 101.87 -71.86 7.92
CA ASP A 111 102.40 -73.11 8.48
C ASP A 111 101.25 -74.06 8.88
N PRO A 112 101.14 -75.26 8.29
CA PRO A 112 100.12 -76.25 8.66
C PRO A 112 100.17 -76.69 10.13
N ASN A 113 101.28 -76.47 10.85
CA ASN A 113 101.45 -76.84 12.26
C ASN A 113 101.11 -75.72 13.24
N ASN A 114 100.95 -74.47 12.76
CA ASN A 114 100.73 -73.28 13.57
C ASN A 114 99.55 -72.43 13.03
N CYS A 115 98.58 -73.07 12.38
CA CYS A 115 97.62 -72.39 11.52
C CYS A 115 96.53 -71.61 12.28
N GLY A 116 96.62 -70.28 12.22
CA GLY A 116 95.82 -69.31 12.97
C GLY A 116 96.29 -69.12 14.42
N SER A 117 97.12 -70.02 14.95
CA SER A 117 97.74 -69.92 16.29
C SER A 117 98.86 -70.95 16.45
N VAL A 118 99.89 -70.61 17.25
CA VAL A 118 101.01 -71.52 17.54
C VAL A 118 100.50 -72.87 18.06
N GLY A 119 101.03 -73.97 17.52
CA GLY A 119 100.67 -75.35 17.88
C GLY A 119 99.36 -75.88 17.28
N LYS A 120 98.59 -75.06 16.54
CA LYS A 120 97.36 -75.51 15.90
C LYS A 120 97.66 -76.22 14.57
N VAL A 121 97.80 -77.54 14.66
CA VAL A 121 97.99 -78.42 13.50
C VAL A 121 96.69 -78.60 12.72
N CYS A 122 96.74 -78.43 11.41
CA CYS A 122 95.59 -78.59 10.54
C CYS A 122 95.16 -80.06 10.42
N THR A 123 93.98 -80.37 10.99
CA THR A 123 93.32 -81.67 10.88
C THR A 123 91.88 -81.45 10.42
N ILE A 124 91.44 -82.20 9.39
CA ILE A 124 90.10 -82.12 8.82
C ILE A 124 89.59 -83.54 8.60
N ALA A 125 88.37 -83.82 9.08
CA ALA A 125 87.76 -85.14 8.93
C ALA A 125 87.64 -85.55 7.45
N GLY A 126 88.06 -86.77 7.12
CA GLY A 126 88.05 -87.28 5.75
C GLY A 126 89.17 -86.73 4.85
N ALA A 127 90.10 -85.91 5.35
CA ALA A 127 91.25 -85.43 4.57
C ALA A 127 92.44 -86.40 4.61
N THR A 128 93.21 -86.45 3.53
CA THR A 128 94.54 -87.08 3.45
C THR A 128 95.68 -86.07 3.37
N GLY A 129 95.37 -84.82 3.00
CA GLY A 129 96.29 -83.71 2.91
C GLY A 129 95.63 -82.43 3.44
N ASN A 130 96.39 -81.68 4.23
CA ASN A 130 95.94 -80.46 4.91
C ASN A 130 96.94 -79.33 4.67
N ALA A 131 96.44 -78.12 4.40
CA ALA A 131 97.25 -76.92 4.23
C ALA A 131 96.68 -75.76 5.06
N CYS A 132 97.52 -74.76 5.30
CA CYS A 132 97.15 -73.51 5.95
C CYS A 132 97.23 -72.37 4.93
N ALA A 133 96.16 -71.57 4.82
CA ALA A 133 96.18 -70.30 4.11
C ALA A 133 95.41 -69.25 4.91
N SER A 134 95.99 -68.07 5.07
CA SER A 134 95.43 -66.95 5.83
C SER A 134 95.01 -67.31 7.27
N GLY A 135 95.65 -68.31 7.88
CA GLY A 135 95.34 -68.79 9.23
C GLY A 135 94.16 -69.77 9.33
N VAL A 136 93.63 -70.22 8.18
CA VAL A 136 92.55 -71.21 8.10
C VAL A 136 93.07 -72.51 7.48
N CYS A 137 92.69 -73.63 8.09
CA CYS A 137 93.00 -74.96 7.61
C CYS A 137 92.01 -75.38 6.52
N TYR A 138 92.51 -75.93 5.42
CA TYR A 138 91.71 -76.52 4.35
C TYR A 138 92.32 -77.85 3.88
N ALA A 139 91.48 -78.73 3.35
CA ALA A 139 91.89 -80.01 2.79
C ALA A 139 92.39 -79.81 1.35
N THR A 140 93.54 -80.39 1.03
CA THR A 140 94.10 -80.42 -0.33
C THR A 140 93.78 -81.73 -1.05
N SER A 141 93.52 -82.80 -0.28
CA SER A 141 93.07 -84.10 -0.79
C SER A 141 92.22 -84.82 0.25
N CYS A 142 91.26 -85.63 -0.21
CA CYS A 142 90.37 -86.41 0.64
C CYS A 142 90.70 -87.91 0.62
N GLN A 143 90.19 -88.64 1.61
CA GLN A 143 90.20 -90.09 1.67
C GLN A 143 89.23 -90.68 0.63
N ALA A 144 89.47 -91.91 0.20
CA ALA A 144 88.53 -92.63 -0.65
C ALA A 144 87.14 -92.71 0.02
N GLY A 145 86.07 -92.50 -0.76
CA GLY A 145 84.70 -92.35 -0.24
C GLY A 145 84.31 -90.92 0.16
N TYR A 146 85.23 -89.95 0.09
CA TYR A 146 84.95 -88.54 0.30
C TYR A 146 85.27 -87.70 -0.95
N GLY A 147 84.45 -86.69 -1.23
CA GLY A 147 84.70 -85.69 -2.27
C GLY A 147 85.14 -84.35 -1.69
N LEU A 148 86.11 -83.69 -2.33
CA LEU A 148 86.62 -82.38 -1.91
C LEU A 148 85.69 -81.27 -2.42
N VAL A 149 85.09 -80.51 -1.49
CA VAL A 149 84.26 -79.34 -1.79
C VAL A 149 84.71 -78.17 -0.91
N SER A 150 85.12 -77.07 -1.56
CA SER A 150 85.46 -75.80 -0.91
C SER A 150 86.40 -75.93 0.31
N GLY A 151 87.45 -76.76 0.18
CA GLY A 151 88.42 -77.00 1.25
C GLY A 151 87.99 -77.97 2.35
N THR A 152 86.86 -78.67 2.18
CA THR A 152 86.36 -79.69 3.14
C THR A 152 86.01 -81.00 2.42
N CYS A 153 86.10 -82.13 3.13
CA CYS A 153 85.76 -83.44 2.58
C CYS A 153 84.32 -83.82 2.95
N LYS A 154 83.49 -84.15 1.94
CA LYS A 154 82.09 -84.57 2.11
C LYS A 154 81.94 -86.07 1.91
N ASN A 155 81.25 -86.75 2.82
CA ASN A 155 81.09 -88.21 2.80
C ASN A 155 80.08 -88.61 1.73
N LEU A 156 80.55 -89.26 0.66
CA LEU A 156 79.70 -89.62 -0.48
C LEU A 156 78.72 -90.76 -0.16
N ALA A 157 78.89 -91.47 0.96
CA ALA A 157 78.03 -92.58 1.34
C ALA A 157 76.75 -92.13 2.09
N THR A 158 76.75 -90.93 2.69
CA THR A 158 75.69 -90.46 3.60
C THR A 158 75.24 -89.01 3.38
N ASP A 159 76.01 -88.17 2.68
CA ASP A 159 75.61 -86.80 2.35
C ASP A 159 74.55 -86.80 1.24
N SER A 160 73.32 -86.40 1.57
CA SER A 160 72.20 -86.34 0.63
C SER A 160 72.32 -85.26 -0.46
N ALA A 161 73.31 -84.36 -0.36
CA ALA A 161 73.68 -83.42 -1.42
C ALA A 161 74.83 -83.92 -2.32
N ASN A 162 75.50 -85.01 -1.94
CA ASN A 162 76.71 -85.53 -2.60
C ASN A 162 76.70 -87.07 -2.66
N CYS A 163 75.55 -87.68 -2.91
CA CYS A 163 75.33 -89.10 -2.71
C CYS A 163 75.94 -89.94 -3.85
N GLY A 164 76.95 -90.76 -3.56
CA GLY A 164 77.70 -91.55 -4.53
C GLY A 164 78.67 -90.73 -5.39
N ALA A 165 78.33 -89.48 -5.70
CA ALA A 165 79.15 -88.50 -6.39
C ALA A 165 78.85 -87.07 -5.92
N LEU A 166 79.84 -86.17 -6.03
CA LEU A 166 79.67 -84.76 -5.70
C LEU A 166 78.56 -84.12 -6.54
N GLY A 167 77.68 -83.35 -5.88
CA GLY A 167 76.52 -82.71 -6.51
C GLY A 167 75.37 -83.65 -6.87
N ASN A 168 75.46 -84.96 -6.63
CA ASN A 168 74.34 -85.88 -6.82
C ASN A 168 73.37 -85.78 -5.63
N VAL A 169 72.40 -84.88 -5.74
CA VAL A 169 71.40 -84.61 -4.70
C VAL A 169 70.24 -85.62 -4.79
N CYS A 170 69.83 -86.21 -3.67
CA CYS A 170 68.73 -87.17 -3.62
C CYS A 170 67.34 -86.51 -3.75
N GLN A 171 67.01 -86.07 -4.97
CA GLN A 171 65.73 -85.50 -5.36
C GLN A 171 64.96 -86.46 -6.28
N PHE A 172 63.66 -86.57 -6.07
CA PHE A 172 62.75 -87.34 -6.92
C PHE A 172 61.66 -86.41 -7.48
N PRO A 173 61.11 -86.65 -8.68
CA PRO A 173 60.00 -85.84 -9.20
C PRO A 173 58.80 -85.85 -8.24
N GLY A 174 58.50 -84.69 -7.65
CA GLY A 174 57.42 -84.56 -6.66
C GLY A 174 57.71 -85.19 -5.29
N GLY A 175 58.97 -85.49 -4.94
CA GLY A 175 59.32 -86.15 -3.67
C GLY A 175 60.78 -86.01 -3.23
N THR A 176 61.07 -86.43 -2.00
CA THR A 176 62.41 -86.32 -1.38
C THR A 176 63.02 -87.68 -1.10
N GLY A 177 64.36 -87.72 -1.05
CA GLY A 177 65.14 -88.91 -0.76
C GLY A 177 66.29 -88.68 0.21
N THR A 178 66.84 -89.79 0.69
CA THR A 178 67.99 -89.87 1.60
C THR A 178 69.15 -90.60 0.92
N CYS A 179 70.38 -90.35 1.36
CA CYS A 179 71.54 -91.09 0.87
C CYS A 179 71.83 -92.28 1.78
N ASN A 180 71.89 -93.48 1.21
CA ASN A 180 72.22 -94.71 1.92
C ASN A 180 73.28 -95.48 1.12
N ASN A 181 74.48 -95.63 1.68
CA ASN A 181 75.64 -96.27 1.05
C ASN A 181 75.95 -95.75 -0.37
N GLY A 182 75.78 -94.44 -0.58
CA GLY A 182 76.03 -93.79 -1.87
C GLY A 182 74.92 -93.96 -2.92
N VAL A 183 73.77 -94.52 -2.54
CA VAL A 183 72.58 -94.64 -3.38
C VAL A 183 71.45 -93.79 -2.80
N CYS A 184 70.77 -93.03 -3.65
CA CYS A 184 69.60 -92.25 -3.25
C CYS A 184 68.36 -93.14 -3.09
N THR A 185 67.79 -93.19 -1.90
CA THR A 185 66.56 -93.92 -1.58
C THR A 185 65.37 -92.99 -1.40
N PHE A 186 64.26 -93.28 -2.07
CA PHE A 186 63.01 -92.51 -1.94
C PHE A 186 62.46 -92.58 -0.51
N THR A 187 61.94 -91.46 0.01
CA THR A 187 61.38 -91.37 1.37
C THR A 187 59.90 -91.01 1.36
N SER A 188 59.51 -89.93 0.68
CA SER A 188 58.11 -89.48 0.63
C SER A 188 57.85 -88.53 -0.53
N CYS A 189 56.57 -88.37 -0.90
CA CYS A 189 56.13 -87.29 -1.78
C CYS A 189 56.13 -85.95 -1.04
N ALA A 190 56.39 -84.87 -1.78
CA ALA A 190 56.30 -83.50 -1.29
C ALA A 190 54.83 -83.10 -1.00
N SER A 191 54.64 -82.08 -0.17
CA SER A 191 53.29 -81.56 0.12
C SER A 191 52.54 -81.19 -1.18
N GLY A 192 51.28 -81.62 -1.30
CA GLY A 192 50.47 -81.48 -2.52
C GLY A 192 50.64 -82.60 -3.56
N TYR A 193 51.57 -83.53 -3.35
CA TYR A 193 51.74 -84.73 -4.16
C TYR A 193 51.37 -85.98 -3.36
N TYR A 194 50.65 -86.90 -4.00
CA TYR A 194 50.20 -88.16 -3.40
C TYR A 194 50.75 -89.34 -4.20
N LEU A 195 51.05 -90.44 -3.51
CA LEU A 195 51.59 -91.63 -4.15
C LEU A 195 50.49 -92.38 -4.90
N VAL A 196 50.47 -92.27 -6.22
CA VAL A 196 49.53 -92.97 -7.10
C VAL A 196 50.32 -93.95 -7.95
N ASN A 197 50.05 -95.24 -7.81
CA ASN A 197 50.73 -96.33 -8.54
C ASN A 197 52.28 -96.26 -8.48
N GLY A 198 52.83 -95.85 -7.33
CA GLY A 198 54.28 -95.75 -7.11
C GLY A 198 54.94 -94.44 -7.58
N VAL A 199 54.17 -93.48 -8.12
CA VAL A 199 54.67 -92.18 -8.58
C VAL A 199 53.98 -91.04 -7.82
N CYS A 200 54.74 -90.04 -7.41
CA CYS A 200 54.19 -88.84 -6.77
C CYS A 200 53.43 -87.99 -7.80
N THR A 201 52.10 -87.97 -7.69
CA THR A 201 51.19 -87.26 -8.59
C THR A 201 50.59 -86.06 -7.88
N ALA A 202 50.63 -84.88 -8.50
CA ALA A 202 49.98 -83.69 -7.98
C ALA A 202 48.46 -83.85 -8.09
N LEU A 203 47.74 -83.75 -6.96
CA LEU A 203 46.27 -83.83 -6.92
C LEU A 203 45.73 -82.72 -6.03
N ASN A 204 44.69 -82.03 -6.49
CA ASN A 204 44.07 -80.93 -5.76
C ASN A 204 42.76 -81.41 -5.10
N LEU A 205 42.87 -81.89 -3.85
CA LEU A 205 41.73 -82.36 -3.08
C LEU A 205 40.67 -81.26 -2.78
N GLN A 206 40.98 -79.99 -3.02
CA GLN A 206 40.05 -78.88 -2.79
C GLN A 206 39.10 -78.63 -3.97
N SER A 207 39.46 -79.09 -5.18
CA SER A 207 38.72 -78.76 -6.43
C SER A 207 38.58 -79.90 -7.44
N ASP A 208 39.27 -81.04 -7.28
CA ASP A 208 39.11 -82.20 -8.17
C ASP A 208 37.83 -82.99 -7.83
N PRO A 209 36.82 -83.06 -8.72
CA PRO A 209 35.59 -83.81 -8.47
C PRO A 209 35.77 -85.33 -8.34
N ASN A 210 36.95 -85.88 -8.67
CA ASN A 210 37.26 -87.31 -8.53
C ASN A 210 38.03 -87.65 -7.24
N ASN A 211 38.55 -86.64 -6.54
CA ASN A 211 39.39 -86.79 -5.34
C ASN A 211 39.01 -85.73 -4.28
N CYS A 212 37.71 -85.46 -4.11
CA CYS A 212 37.26 -84.31 -3.35
C CYS A 212 37.35 -84.54 -1.84
N GLY A 213 38.19 -83.77 -1.15
CA GLY A 213 38.47 -83.92 0.29
C GLY A 213 39.35 -85.12 0.65
N SER A 214 39.26 -86.21 -0.11
CA SER A 214 40.12 -87.40 0.02
C SER A 214 40.32 -88.10 -1.32
N LEU A 215 41.42 -88.85 -1.44
CA LEU A 215 41.76 -89.62 -2.63
C LEU A 215 40.66 -90.63 -2.96
N GLY A 216 40.22 -90.66 -4.21
CA GLY A 216 39.15 -91.54 -4.71
C GLY A 216 37.72 -91.12 -4.35
N ASN A 217 37.51 -90.03 -3.59
CA ASN A 217 36.17 -89.55 -3.30
C ASN A 217 35.57 -88.81 -4.51
N LYS A 218 34.90 -89.57 -5.36
CA LYS A 218 34.25 -89.06 -6.58
C LYS A 218 32.87 -88.49 -6.28
N CYS A 219 32.71 -87.19 -6.52
CA CYS A 219 31.45 -86.49 -6.39
C CYS A 219 30.44 -86.96 -7.46
N SER A 220 29.18 -87.10 -7.05
CA SER A 220 28.06 -87.42 -7.93
C SER A 220 26.83 -86.57 -7.57
N VAL A 221 26.09 -86.15 -8.58
CA VAL A 221 24.89 -85.31 -8.46
C VAL A 221 23.83 -85.86 -9.40
N ALA A 222 22.65 -86.17 -8.87
CA ALA A 222 21.51 -86.57 -9.70
C ALA A 222 21.00 -85.36 -10.50
N ASN A 223 20.76 -85.56 -11.81
CA ASN A 223 20.25 -84.53 -12.73
C ASN A 223 21.12 -83.26 -12.83
N GLY A 224 22.43 -83.36 -12.60
CA GLY A 224 23.36 -82.24 -12.71
C GLY A 224 24.82 -82.67 -12.83
N VAL A 225 25.71 -81.68 -12.91
CA VAL A 225 27.16 -81.85 -12.94
C VAL A 225 27.70 -81.73 -11.52
N ALA A 226 28.48 -82.72 -11.09
CA ALA A 226 29.14 -82.71 -9.79
C ALA A 226 30.39 -81.82 -9.80
N GLY A 227 30.55 -81.02 -8.75
CA GLY A 227 31.74 -80.21 -8.48
C GLY A 227 32.40 -80.57 -7.16
N CYS A 228 33.57 -79.99 -6.93
CA CYS A 228 34.27 -80.03 -5.65
C CYS A 228 34.65 -78.60 -5.25
N SER A 229 34.41 -78.23 -3.99
CA SER A 229 34.83 -76.95 -3.43
C SER A 229 35.16 -77.12 -1.95
N ALA A 230 36.29 -76.57 -1.50
CA ALA A 230 36.79 -76.71 -0.14
C ALA A 230 36.86 -78.17 0.36
N GLY A 231 37.11 -79.12 -0.55
CA GLY A 231 37.14 -80.56 -0.25
C GLY A 231 35.77 -81.19 0.02
N SER A 232 34.67 -80.49 -0.28
CA SER A 232 33.31 -81.02 -0.21
C SER A 232 32.67 -81.09 -1.60
N CYS A 233 31.90 -82.15 -1.84
CA CYS A 233 31.17 -82.30 -3.10
C CYS A 233 30.02 -81.30 -3.20
N THR A 234 29.91 -80.65 -4.36
CA THR A 234 28.92 -79.60 -4.63
C THR A 234 28.16 -79.86 -5.94
N VAL A 235 27.06 -79.12 -6.15
CA VAL A 235 26.39 -79.04 -7.45
C VAL A 235 27.06 -77.93 -8.27
N ALA A 236 27.76 -78.28 -9.34
CA ALA A 236 28.37 -77.30 -10.24
C ALA A 236 27.33 -76.68 -11.17
N SER A 237 26.41 -77.49 -11.69
CA SER A 237 25.25 -77.06 -12.49
C SER A 237 24.16 -78.14 -12.49
N CYS A 238 22.95 -77.79 -12.91
CA CYS A 238 21.88 -78.75 -13.18
C CYS A 238 21.72 -78.97 -14.69
N ASN A 239 21.21 -80.15 -15.06
CA ASN A 239 20.88 -80.49 -16.44
C ASN A 239 19.70 -79.64 -16.94
N ALA A 240 19.56 -79.47 -18.26
CA ALA A 240 18.46 -78.71 -18.85
C ALA A 240 17.09 -79.23 -18.38
N GLY A 241 16.21 -78.32 -17.96
CA GLY A 241 14.91 -78.63 -17.35
C GLY A 241 14.93 -78.77 -15.82
N TYR A 242 16.09 -78.69 -15.18
CA TYR A 242 16.25 -78.73 -13.72
C TYR A 242 16.89 -77.45 -13.19
N THR A 243 16.54 -77.07 -11.96
CA THR A 243 17.14 -75.93 -11.24
C THR A 243 17.69 -76.37 -9.88
N GLN A 244 18.61 -75.60 -9.31
CA GLN A 244 19.12 -75.85 -7.97
C GLN A 244 18.05 -75.43 -6.94
N GLN A 245 17.69 -76.36 -6.05
CA GLN A 245 16.91 -76.07 -4.86
C GLN A 245 17.71 -76.45 -3.62
N THR A 246 17.94 -75.46 -2.75
CA THR A 246 18.52 -75.68 -1.43
C THR A 246 17.41 -76.07 -0.47
N THR A 247 17.45 -77.30 0.04
CA THR A 247 16.52 -77.77 1.07
C THR A 247 17.14 -77.53 2.44
N TYR A 248 16.46 -76.71 3.25
CA TYR A 248 16.86 -76.43 4.62
C TYR A 248 16.20 -77.43 5.57
N SER A 249 17.02 -78.25 6.22
CA SER A 249 16.60 -79.13 7.30
C SER A 249 16.04 -78.30 8.48
N PHE A 250 15.12 -78.87 9.25
CA PHE A 250 14.45 -78.25 10.40
C PHE A 250 15.44 -77.46 11.30
N PHE A 251 15.25 -76.14 11.40
CA PHE A 251 16.10 -75.18 12.12
C PHE A 251 17.60 -75.10 11.73
N GLY A 252 18.00 -75.61 10.56
CA GLY A 252 19.38 -75.47 10.06
C GLY A 252 20.46 -76.25 10.84
N LEU A 253 20.04 -77.05 11.83
CA LEU A 253 20.93 -77.75 12.76
C LEU A 253 21.73 -78.91 12.11
N PHE A 254 21.29 -79.37 10.93
CA PHE A 254 21.87 -80.49 10.18
C PHE A 254 22.23 -80.11 8.73
N GLY A 255 22.70 -78.87 8.52
CA GLY A 255 23.15 -78.39 7.22
C GLY A 255 22.05 -78.23 6.16
N SER A 256 22.46 -77.70 5.01
CA SER A 256 21.60 -77.51 3.82
C SER A 256 22.05 -78.44 2.71
N SER A 257 21.12 -79.22 2.14
CA SER A 257 21.39 -80.03 0.94
C SER A 257 20.90 -79.30 -0.31
N THR A 258 21.78 -79.13 -1.29
CA THR A 258 21.44 -78.55 -2.60
C THR A 258 21.29 -79.67 -3.61
N SER A 259 20.16 -79.72 -4.32
CA SER A 259 19.87 -80.73 -5.34
C SER A 259 19.22 -80.13 -6.58
N CYS A 260 19.25 -80.88 -7.69
CA CYS A 260 18.62 -80.48 -8.95
C CYS A 260 17.18 -81.00 -9.04
N VAL A 261 16.21 -80.09 -8.96
CA VAL A 261 14.77 -80.39 -9.03
C VAL A 261 14.19 -80.03 -10.40
N ALA A 262 13.20 -80.78 -10.87
CA ALA A 262 12.56 -80.54 -12.15
C ALA A 262 11.71 -79.27 -12.14
N VAL A 263 11.77 -78.48 -13.21
CA VAL A 263 11.03 -77.22 -13.35
C VAL A 263 9.87 -77.40 -14.33
N ASN A 264 8.66 -77.03 -13.93
CA ASN A 264 7.48 -77.12 -14.78
C ASN A 264 7.44 -75.95 -15.78
N THR A 265 8.10 -76.12 -16.93
CA THR A 265 8.14 -75.10 -17.98
C THR A 265 6.83 -74.95 -18.78
N ALA A 266 5.80 -75.77 -18.50
CA ALA A 266 4.53 -75.73 -19.21
C ALA A 266 3.50 -74.78 -18.58
N SER A 267 3.52 -74.61 -17.26
CA SER A 267 2.54 -73.79 -16.53
C SER A 267 3.12 -72.89 -15.41
N ASP A 268 4.42 -72.94 -15.11
CA ASP A 268 5.04 -72.01 -14.16
C ASP A 268 5.28 -70.64 -14.82
N VAL A 269 4.66 -69.60 -14.25
CA VAL A 269 4.80 -68.20 -14.68
C VAL A 269 6.24 -67.68 -14.64
N ASN A 270 7.11 -68.28 -13.82
CA ASN A 270 8.51 -67.87 -13.67
C ASN A 270 9.48 -68.63 -14.62
N ASN A 271 9.01 -69.69 -15.28
CA ASN A 271 9.85 -70.63 -16.02
C ASN A 271 9.23 -71.03 -17.39
N CYS A 272 8.47 -70.12 -18.00
CA CYS A 272 7.54 -70.47 -19.06
C CYS A 272 8.21 -70.70 -20.43
N GLY A 273 8.24 -71.96 -20.86
CA GLY A 273 8.91 -72.44 -22.07
C GLY A 273 10.44 -72.51 -21.96
N ALA A 274 11.03 -71.94 -20.90
CA ALA A 274 12.44 -72.09 -20.55
C ALA A 274 12.64 -71.75 -19.06
N VAL A 275 13.56 -72.43 -18.39
CA VAL A 275 13.93 -72.13 -16.99
C VAL A 275 14.43 -70.68 -16.89
N GLY A 276 13.90 -69.92 -15.93
CA GLY A 276 14.16 -68.49 -15.73
C GLY A 276 13.38 -67.53 -16.64
N LYS A 277 12.57 -68.02 -17.59
CA LYS A 277 11.74 -67.18 -18.46
C LYS A 277 10.44 -66.79 -17.75
N VAL A 278 10.50 -65.69 -17.00
CA VAL A 278 9.33 -65.09 -16.34
C VAL A 278 8.40 -64.44 -17.37
N CYS A 279 7.09 -64.70 -17.26
CA CYS A 279 6.06 -64.04 -18.06
C CYS A 279 5.75 -62.62 -17.57
N SER A 280 6.73 -61.74 -17.68
CA SER A 280 6.58 -60.31 -17.41
C SER A 280 6.12 -59.56 -18.66
N PHE A 281 5.12 -58.69 -18.48
CA PHE A 281 4.65 -57.77 -19.52
C PHE A 281 4.81 -56.34 -18.99
N THR A 282 5.25 -55.41 -19.85
CA THR A 282 5.36 -53.99 -19.45
C THR A 282 3.99 -53.47 -19.04
N ASN A 283 3.84 -53.06 -17.78
CA ASN A 283 2.60 -52.63 -17.16
C ASN A 283 1.47 -53.68 -17.09
N GLY A 284 1.79 -54.98 -17.04
CA GLY A 284 0.79 -56.03 -16.86
C GLY A 284 1.32 -57.38 -16.35
N ALA A 285 0.39 -58.27 -16.00
CA ALA A 285 0.63 -59.62 -15.55
C ALA A 285 0.29 -60.65 -16.64
N GLY A 286 1.10 -61.71 -16.69
CA GLY A 286 0.91 -62.85 -17.58
C GLY A 286 0.77 -64.17 -16.82
N THR A 287 0.29 -65.17 -17.53
CA THR A 287 0.24 -66.58 -17.12
C THR A 287 1.08 -67.42 -18.09
N CYS A 288 1.49 -68.61 -17.65
CA CYS A 288 2.10 -69.59 -18.53
C CYS A 288 1.08 -70.64 -18.94
N SER A 289 0.94 -70.88 -20.24
CA SER A 289 0.08 -71.94 -20.79
C SER A 289 0.82 -72.66 -21.92
N ASN A 290 0.99 -73.97 -21.79
CA ASN A 290 1.74 -74.82 -22.72
C ASN A 290 3.16 -74.28 -23.08
N GLY A 291 3.84 -73.64 -22.11
CA GLY A 291 5.17 -73.05 -22.30
C GLY A 291 5.19 -71.74 -23.10
N GLN A 292 4.03 -71.15 -23.37
CA GLN A 292 3.90 -69.81 -23.94
C GLN A 292 3.37 -68.83 -22.88
N CYS A 293 3.96 -67.63 -22.83
CA CYS A 293 3.48 -66.57 -21.97
C CYS A 293 2.25 -65.93 -22.58
N THR A 294 1.10 -66.09 -21.94
CA THR A 294 -0.17 -65.49 -22.32
C THR A 294 -0.48 -64.32 -21.40
N TYR A 295 -0.80 -63.15 -21.96
CA TYR A 295 -1.25 -61.99 -21.20
C TYR A 295 -2.54 -62.31 -20.41
N THR A 296 -2.71 -61.75 -19.21
CA THR A 296 -3.88 -61.99 -18.35
C THR A 296 -4.56 -60.71 -17.90
N SER A 297 -3.82 -59.72 -17.39
CA SER A 297 -4.38 -58.43 -16.95
C SER A 297 -3.33 -57.32 -16.99
N CYS A 298 -3.76 -56.08 -17.18
CA CYS A 298 -2.89 -54.91 -17.06
C CYS A 298 -2.94 -54.37 -15.63
N ASN A 299 -1.88 -53.68 -15.23
CA ASN A 299 -1.82 -52.97 -13.96
C ASN A 299 -2.84 -51.82 -13.97
N SER A 300 -3.30 -51.40 -12.79
CA SER A 300 -4.27 -50.30 -12.65
C SER A 300 -3.81 -49.04 -13.42
N GLY A 301 -4.70 -48.46 -14.23
CA GLY A 301 -4.41 -47.34 -15.14
C GLY A 301 -3.92 -47.73 -16.54
N PHE A 302 -3.71 -49.01 -16.81
CA PHE A 302 -3.35 -49.54 -18.13
C PHE A 302 -4.40 -50.53 -18.62
N TYR A 303 -4.58 -50.60 -19.93
CA TYR A 303 -5.59 -51.45 -20.57
C TYR A 303 -5.02 -52.16 -21.79
N ASN A 304 -5.52 -53.36 -22.08
CA ASN A 304 -5.06 -54.13 -23.24
C ASN A 304 -5.58 -53.48 -24.53
N VAL A 305 -4.64 -53.03 -25.36
CA VAL A 305 -4.86 -52.68 -26.75
C VAL A 305 -3.97 -53.59 -27.59
N ASN A 306 -4.56 -54.52 -28.33
CA ASN A 306 -3.85 -55.45 -29.22
C ASN A 306 -2.66 -56.19 -28.56
N ASN A 307 -2.88 -56.73 -27.35
CA ASN A 307 -1.90 -57.44 -26.51
C ASN A 307 -0.76 -56.57 -25.94
N VAL A 308 -0.92 -55.24 -25.94
CA VAL A 308 -0.01 -54.30 -25.28
C VAL A 308 -0.76 -53.51 -24.21
N CYS A 309 -0.23 -53.47 -22.98
CA CYS A 309 -0.78 -52.63 -21.90
C CYS A 309 -0.48 -51.16 -22.17
N THR A 310 -1.46 -50.47 -22.72
CA THR A 310 -1.38 -49.06 -23.08
C THR A 310 -2.02 -48.21 -21.99
N ALA A 311 -1.37 -47.11 -21.61
CA ALA A 311 -1.99 -46.12 -20.73
C ALA A 311 -3.12 -45.42 -21.49
N LEU A 312 -4.36 -45.61 -21.06
CA LEU A 312 -5.53 -44.94 -21.61
C LEU A 312 -6.26 -44.21 -20.49
N ASN A 313 -6.63 -42.95 -20.72
CA ASN A 313 -7.44 -42.21 -19.78
C ASN A 313 -8.93 -42.42 -20.12
N LEU A 314 -9.53 -43.50 -19.61
CA LEU A 314 -10.94 -43.79 -19.87
C LEU A 314 -11.90 -42.70 -19.36
N ALA A 315 -11.44 -41.75 -18.53
CA ALA A 315 -12.26 -40.64 -18.06
C ALA A 315 -12.34 -39.45 -19.04
N SER A 316 -11.42 -39.36 -20.02
CA SER A 316 -11.34 -38.23 -20.96
C SER A 316 -10.99 -38.58 -22.42
N ASP A 317 -10.56 -39.82 -22.73
CA ASP A 317 -10.27 -40.24 -24.10
C ASP A 317 -11.58 -40.52 -24.87
N VAL A 318 -11.85 -39.67 -25.86
CA VAL A 318 -13.04 -39.75 -26.73
C VAL A 318 -13.12 -41.05 -27.55
N ASN A 319 -12.02 -41.79 -27.74
CA ASN A 319 -12.00 -43.06 -28.45
C ASN A 319 -12.11 -44.29 -27.52
N ASN A 320 -11.98 -44.09 -26.21
CA ASN A 320 -11.94 -45.14 -25.20
C ASN A 320 -12.73 -44.73 -23.94
N CYS A 321 -13.90 -44.12 -24.11
CA CYS A 321 -14.59 -43.47 -23.00
C CYS A 321 -15.33 -44.48 -22.12
N GLY A 322 -14.95 -44.58 -20.85
CA GLY A 322 -15.49 -45.57 -19.90
C GLY A 322 -15.05 -47.02 -20.16
N SER A 323 -14.77 -47.39 -21.41
CA SER A 323 -14.20 -48.67 -21.81
C SER A 323 -13.37 -48.56 -23.09
N VAL A 324 -12.41 -49.48 -23.27
CA VAL A 324 -11.53 -49.53 -24.44
C VAL A 324 -12.36 -49.75 -25.71
N GLY A 325 -12.10 -48.94 -26.74
CA GLY A 325 -12.81 -48.98 -28.02
C GLY A 325 -14.20 -48.31 -28.01
N ASN A 326 -14.69 -47.83 -26.86
CA ASN A 326 -15.93 -47.05 -26.82
C ASN A 326 -15.69 -45.62 -27.34
N LYS A 327 -15.73 -45.49 -28.67
CA LYS A 327 -15.60 -44.21 -29.36
C LYS A 327 -16.90 -43.42 -29.29
N CYS A 328 -16.87 -42.30 -28.58
CA CYS A 328 -17.97 -41.36 -28.56
C CYS A 328 -18.17 -40.74 -29.96
N SER A 329 -19.41 -40.76 -30.45
CA SER A 329 -19.78 -40.23 -31.77
C SER A 329 -21.20 -39.71 -31.72
N TYR A 330 -21.42 -38.47 -32.18
CA TYR A 330 -22.73 -37.83 -32.28
C TYR A 330 -22.93 -37.28 -33.69
N PRO A 331 -24.06 -37.58 -34.37
CA PRO A 331 -24.37 -36.96 -35.65
C PRO A 331 -24.38 -35.43 -35.55
N ASN A 332 -23.61 -34.77 -36.42
CA ASN A 332 -23.43 -33.32 -36.46
C ASN A 332 -22.94 -32.68 -35.14
N GLY A 333 -22.27 -33.45 -34.27
CA GLY A 333 -21.77 -32.99 -32.98
C GLY A 333 -20.31 -33.38 -32.72
N VAL A 334 -19.66 -32.57 -31.90
CA VAL A 334 -18.33 -32.85 -31.34
C VAL A 334 -18.52 -33.70 -30.08
N ALA A 335 -18.05 -34.94 -30.16
CA ALA A 335 -18.07 -35.87 -29.06
C ALA A 335 -16.98 -35.54 -28.02
N SER A 336 -17.27 -35.80 -26.75
CA SER A 336 -16.32 -35.70 -25.64
C SER A 336 -16.52 -36.86 -24.67
N CYS A 337 -15.54 -37.05 -23.80
CA CYS A 337 -15.60 -37.99 -22.69
C CYS A 337 -15.41 -37.22 -21.39
N SER A 338 -16.32 -37.43 -20.43
CA SER A 338 -16.23 -36.82 -19.10
C SER A 338 -16.62 -37.83 -18.04
N GLY A 339 -15.71 -38.13 -17.11
CA GLY A 339 -15.95 -39.09 -16.04
C GLY A 339 -16.24 -40.52 -16.52
N GLY A 340 -15.79 -40.88 -17.74
CA GLY A 340 -16.08 -42.17 -18.36
C GLY A 340 -17.44 -42.27 -19.04
N SER A 341 -18.20 -41.19 -19.12
CA SER A 341 -19.42 -41.11 -19.92
C SER A 341 -19.18 -40.31 -21.20
N CYS A 342 -19.65 -40.82 -22.34
CA CYS A 342 -19.70 -40.03 -23.56
C CYS A 342 -20.67 -38.87 -23.39
N THR A 343 -20.23 -37.67 -23.76
CA THR A 343 -21.04 -36.46 -23.73
C THR A 343 -20.95 -35.71 -25.06
N LEU A 344 -22.03 -35.01 -25.41
CA LEU A 344 -22.06 -34.09 -26.53
C LEU A 344 -21.50 -32.74 -26.05
N ALA A 345 -20.29 -32.36 -26.50
CA ALA A 345 -19.64 -31.13 -26.04
C ALA A 345 -20.10 -29.89 -26.82
N SER A 346 -20.27 -30.02 -28.13
CA SER A 346 -20.77 -28.95 -28.99
C SER A 346 -21.41 -29.52 -30.25
N CYS A 347 -22.13 -28.68 -30.99
CA CYS A 347 -22.62 -29.01 -32.33
C CYS A 347 -21.70 -28.44 -33.40
N ASN A 348 -21.65 -29.11 -34.56
CA ASN A 348 -20.94 -28.60 -35.73
C ASN A 348 -21.62 -27.33 -36.27
N ALA A 349 -20.89 -26.52 -37.03
CA ALA A 349 -21.40 -25.27 -37.58
C ALA A 349 -22.72 -25.47 -38.36
N GLY A 350 -23.74 -24.64 -38.05
CA GLY A 350 -25.09 -24.75 -38.61
C GLY A 350 -26.07 -25.60 -37.77
N TYR A 351 -25.63 -26.19 -36.65
CA TYR A 351 -26.45 -27.00 -35.76
C TYR A 351 -26.42 -26.48 -34.31
N SER A 352 -27.51 -26.67 -33.58
CA SER A 352 -27.65 -26.29 -32.16
C SER A 352 -28.14 -27.47 -31.30
N MET A 353 -27.80 -27.44 -30.00
CA MET A 353 -28.23 -28.47 -29.07
C MET A 353 -29.74 -28.42 -28.84
N THR A 354 -30.41 -29.53 -29.08
CA THR A 354 -31.83 -29.74 -28.79
C THR A 354 -31.95 -30.89 -27.80
N THR A 355 -32.50 -30.61 -26.62
CA THR A 355 -32.78 -31.60 -25.58
C THR A 355 -34.20 -32.11 -25.72
N SER A 356 -34.36 -33.37 -26.13
CA SER A 356 -35.64 -34.04 -26.22
C SER A 356 -35.96 -34.72 -24.89
N TYR A 357 -37.06 -34.32 -24.26
CA TYR A 357 -37.58 -34.95 -23.05
C TYR A 357 -38.58 -36.05 -23.45
N SER A 358 -38.33 -37.29 -23.03
CA SER A 358 -39.28 -38.38 -23.20
C SER A 358 -40.52 -38.18 -22.30
N LEU A 359 -41.65 -38.78 -22.68
CA LEU A 359 -42.94 -38.64 -22.01
C LEU A 359 -42.82 -38.94 -20.50
N PHE A 360 -43.04 -37.93 -19.65
CA PHE A 360 -42.87 -37.94 -18.19
C PHE A 360 -41.44 -38.09 -17.63
N GLY A 361 -40.38 -37.94 -18.43
CA GLY A 361 -38.99 -37.85 -17.96
C GLY A 361 -38.41 -39.13 -17.32
N LEU A 362 -39.19 -40.21 -17.26
CA LEU A 362 -38.88 -41.44 -16.54
C LEU A 362 -37.77 -42.30 -17.19
N LEU A 363 -37.42 -42.00 -18.44
CA LEU A 363 -36.40 -42.71 -19.25
C LEU A 363 -35.23 -41.81 -19.68
N GLY A 364 -35.08 -40.66 -19.04
CA GLY A 364 -34.00 -39.69 -19.33
C GLY A 364 -34.28 -38.76 -20.51
N SER A 365 -33.39 -37.78 -20.68
CA SER A 365 -33.39 -36.79 -21.76
C SER A 365 -32.23 -37.06 -22.72
N SER A 366 -32.47 -36.98 -24.02
CA SER A 366 -31.43 -37.09 -25.05
C SER A 366 -31.13 -35.71 -25.64
N THR A 367 -29.87 -35.30 -25.56
CA THR A 367 -29.37 -34.07 -26.20
C THR A 367 -28.78 -34.42 -27.56
N SER A 368 -29.19 -33.69 -28.61
CA SER A 368 -28.81 -33.95 -30.00
C SER A 368 -28.59 -32.65 -30.77
N CYS A 369 -27.92 -32.71 -31.92
CA CYS A 369 -27.66 -31.53 -32.76
C CYS A 369 -28.70 -31.41 -33.88
N SER A 370 -29.58 -30.41 -33.78
CA SER A 370 -30.57 -30.08 -34.80
C SER A 370 -30.11 -28.90 -35.67
N ALA A 371 -30.45 -28.90 -36.95
CA ALA A 371 -30.09 -27.82 -37.87
C ALA A 371 -30.83 -26.52 -37.52
N VAL A 372 -30.14 -25.39 -37.56
CA VAL A 372 -30.75 -24.06 -37.33
C VAL A 372 -30.70 -23.21 -38.61
N ASN A 373 -31.77 -22.44 -38.85
CA ASN A 373 -31.87 -21.60 -40.03
C ASN A 373 -31.22 -20.24 -39.78
N THR A 374 -29.93 -20.11 -40.13
CA THR A 374 -29.17 -18.87 -39.92
C THR A 374 -29.61 -17.70 -40.79
N GLN A 375 -30.52 -17.90 -41.75
CA GLN A 375 -30.93 -16.87 -42.71
C GLN A 375 -32.14 -16.04 -42.24
N SER A 376 -33.01 -16.64 -41.40
CA SER A 376 -34.26 -16.01 -40.93
C SER A 376 -34.64 -16.31 -39.48
N ASP A 377 -33.94 -17.19 -38.75
CA ASP A 377 -34.21 -17.40 -37.31
C ASP A 377 -33.62 -16.24 -36.49
N ILE A 378 -34.49 -15.55 -35.76
CA ILE A 378 -34.13 -14.44 -34.86
C ILE A 378 -33.14 -14.84 -33.77
N ASN A 379 -33.06 -16.13 -33.41
CA ASN A 379 -32.18 -16.66 -32.35
C ASN A 379 -30.83 -17.17 -32.87
N ASN A 380 -30.66 -17.30 -34.20
CA ASN A 380 -29.50 -17.93 -34.83
C ASN A 380 -29.00 -17.13 -36.05
N CYS A 381 -29.21 -15.83 -36.08
CA CYS A 381 -29.09 -15.03 -37.29
C CYS A 381 -27.62 -14.83 -37.72
N GLY A 382 -27.26 -15.31 -38.91
CA GLY A 382 -25.88 -15.31 -39.43
C GLY A 382 -24.95 -16.32 -38.75
N ALA A 383 -25.17 -16.62 -37.46
CA ALA A 383 -24.45 -17.63 -36.70
C ALA A 383 -25.34 -18.28 -35.62
N VAL A 384 -25.07 -19.54 -35.29
CA VAL A 384 -25.76 -20.29 -34.23
C VAL A 384 -25.69 -19.52 -32.90
N GLY A 385 -26.82 -19.34 -32.23
CA GLY A 385 -26.95 -18.59 -30.97
C GLY A 385 -26.84 -17.07 -31.08
N ASN A 386 -26.66 -16.51 -32.29
CA ASN A 386 -26.66 -15.06 -32.48
C ASN A 386 -28.09 -14.51 -32.49
N VAL A 387 -28.62 -14.25 -31.30
CA VAL A 387 -29.94 -13.63 -31.12
C VAL A 387 -29.90 -12.16 -31.54
N CYS A 388 -30.83 -11.72 -32.37
CA CYS A 388 -30.97 -10.31 -32.76
C CYS A 388 -31.56 -9.44 -31.63
N ALA A 389 -30.89 -9.40 -30.49
CA ALA A 389 -31.23 -8.56 -29.35
C ALA A 389 -30.58 -7.18 -29.51
N PHE A 390 -31.39 -6.14 -29.62
CA PHE A 390 -30.91 -4.75 -29.68
C PHE A 390 -31.24 -3.99 -28.40
N GLN A 391 -30.33 -3.13 -27.96
CA GLN A 391 -30.59 -2.28 -26.81
C GLN A 391 -31.73 -1.30 -27.14
N ASN A 392 -32.80 -1.35 -26.34
CA ASN A 392 -34.01 -0.54 -26.50
C ASN A 392 -34.75 -0.72 -27.84
N GLY A 393 -34.62 -1.88 -28.50
CA GLY A 393 -35.36 -2.19 -29.72
C GLY A 393 -35.57 -3.68 -29.96
N GLN A 394 -36.51 -4.00 -30.83
CA GLN A 394 -36.75 -5.35 -31.34
C GLN A 394 -35.88 -5.57 -32.59
N GLY A 395 -35.34 -6.78 -32.72
CA GLY A 395 -34.62 -7.19 -33.93
C GLY A 395 -35.47 -8.01 -34.89
N THR A 396 -34.94 -8.23 -36.08
CA THR A 396 -35.35 -9.30 -36.99
C THR A 396 -34.12 -9.84 -37.72
N CYS A 397 -34.19 -11.11 -38.13
CA CYS A 397 -33.17 -11.71 -38.98
C CYS A 397 -33.61 -11.62 -40.45
N SER A 398 -32.81 -10.98 -41.29
CA SER A 398 -33.01 -10.96 -42.73
C SER A 398 -31.69 -11.21 -43.44
N ALA A 399 -31.68 -12.18 -44.36
CA ALA A 399 -30.50 -12.59 -45.11
C ALA A 399 -29.26 -12.92 -44.24
N GLY A 400 -29.47 -13.43 -43.03
CA GLY A 400 -28.40 -13.72 -42.07
C GLY A 400 -27.77 -12.49 -41.40
N GLN A 401 -28.43 -11.34 -41.48
CA GLN A 401 -28.05 -10.11 -40.77
C GLN A 401 -29.14 -9.67 -39.80
N CYS A 402 -28.75 -9.37 -38.56
CA CYS A 402 -29.64 -8.76 -37.59
C CYS A 402 -29.89 -7.29 -37.95
N THR A 403 -31.16 -6.92 -38.05
CA THR A 403 -31.60 -5.54 -38.31
C THR A 403 -32.65 -5.12 -37.28
N TYR A 404 -32.75 -3.82 -36.98
CA TYR A 404 -33.83 -3.29 -36.13
C TYR A 404 -35.17 -3.45 -36.85
N SER A 405 -36.14 -4.12 -36.21
CA SER A 405 -37.52 -4.18 -36.70
C SER A 405 -38.36 -3.04 -36.14
N SER A 406 -38.14 -2.66 -34.88
CA SER A 406 -38.73 -1.47 -34.24
C SER A 406 -37.91 -1.04 -33.02
N CYS A 407 -38.12 0.19 -32.55
CA CYS A 407 -37.62 0.63 -31.25
C CYS A 407 -38.69 0.40 -30.16
N ASN A 408 -38.25 0.18 -28.93
CA ASN A 408 -39.14 0.09 -27.78
C ASN A 408 -39.79 1.46 -27.51
N SER A 409 -40.95 1.47 -26.84
CA SER A 409 -41.66 2.72 -26.50
C SER A 409 -40.75 3.72 -25.78
N GLY A 410 -40.74 4.97 -26.24
CA GLY A 410 -39.84 6.03 -25.75
C GLY A 410 -38.47 6.13 -26.45
N PHE A 411 -38.21 5.28 -27.46
CA PHE A 411 -37.00 5.29 -28.27
C PHE A 411 -37.33 5.37 -29.76
N TYR A 412 -36.44 6.01 -30.52
CA TYR A 412 -36.62 6.26 -31.95
C TYR A 412 -35.34 5.91 -32.73
N LEU A 413 -35.50 5.43 -33.97
CA LEU A 413 -34.38 4.99 -34.79
C LEU A 413 -33.65 6.20 -35.41
N VAL A 414 -32.49 6.55 -34.87
CA VAL A 414 -31.65 7.67 -35.34
C VAL A 414 -30.28 7.12 -35.70
N GLY A 415 -29.83 7.33 -36.94
CA GLY A 415 -28.52 6.86 -37.41
C GLY A 415 -28.30 5.34 -37.26
N GLY A 416 -29.36 4.54 -37.33
CA GLY A 416 -29.29 3.08 -37.16
C GLY A 416 -29.24 2.58 -35.72
N LYS A 417 -29.57 3.40 -34.72
CA LYS A 417 -29.68 3.01 -33.30
C LYS A 417 -30.96 3.54 -32.67
N CYS A 418 -31.51 2.81 -31.69
CA CYS A 418 -32.66 3.27 -30.91
C CYS A 418 -32.21 4.25 -29.82
N THR A 419 -32.40 5.54 -30.07
CA THR A 419 -32.03 6.64 -29.16
C THR A 419 -33.27 7.14 -28.43
N SER A 420 -33.16 7.36 -27.11
CA SER A 420 -34.24 8.02 -26.37
C SER A 420 -34.25 9.51 -26.70
N LEU A 421 -35.40 10.02 -27.12
CA LEU A 421 -35.62 11.44 -27.42
C LEU A 421 -36.86 11.91 -26.67
N ASN A 422 -36.73 13.01 -25.93
CA ASN A 422 -37.87 13.60 -25.24
C ASN A 422 -38.62 14.54 -26.20
N LEU A 423 -39.55 13.98 -26.99
CA LEU A 423 -40.34 14.78 -27.95
C LEU A 423 -41.22 15.86 -27.28
N GLN A 424 -41.36 15.88 -25.95
CA GLN A 424 -42.13 16.91 -25.24
C GLN A 424 -41.31 18.14 -24.84
N SER A 425 -39.99 18.00 -24.65
CA SER A 425 -39.12 19.09 -24.15
C SER A 425 -37.80 19.28 -24.92
N ASP A 426 -37.42 18.37 -25.81
CA ASP A 426 -36.23 18.52 -26.65
C ASP A 426 -36.48 19.53 -27.77
N VAL A 427 -35.77 20.65 -27.71
CA VAL A 427 -35.82 21.75 -28.70
C VAL A 427 -35.40 21.28 -30.10
N SER A 428 -34.62 20.20 -30.22
CA SER A 428 -34.14 19.64 -31.49
C SER A 428 -35.11 18.62 -32.12
N ASN A 429 -36.06 18.10 -31.33
CA ASN A 429 -36.94 16.98 -31.70
C ASN A 429 -38.39 17.24 -31.27
N CYS A 430 -38.87 18.48 -31.40
CA CYS A 430 -40.07 18.94 -30.73
C CYS A 430 -41.37 18.47 -31.40
N GLY A 431 -42.03 17.50 -30.77
CA GLY A 431 -43.23 16.83 -31.26
C GLY A 431 -42.98 15.76 -32.34
N SER A 432 -41.80 15.75 -32.96
CA SER A 432 -41.35 14.69 -33.88
C SER A 432 -39.83 14.71 -34.01
N VAL A 433 -39.23 13.54 -34.27
CA VAL A 433 -37.78 13.39 -34.50
C VAL A 433 -37.32 14.31 -35.64
N GLY A 434 -36.21 15.02 -35.44
CA GLY A 434 -35.63 15.96 -36.39
C GLY A 434 -36.31 17.34 -36.50
N LYS A 435 -37.42 17.57 -35.78
CA LYS A 435 -38.13 18.86 -35.79
C LYS A 435 -37.52 19.84 -34.79
N ALA A 436 -36.44 20.49 -35.20
CA ALA A 436 -35.82 21.56 -34.42
C ALA A 436 -36.68 22.84 -34.38
N CYS A 437 -36.85 23.42 -33.19
CA CYS A 437 -37.52 24.70 -33.02
C CYS A 437 -36.64 25.87 -33.47
N SER A 438 -37.25 26.89 -34.06
CA SER A 438 -36.58 28.14 -34.43
C SER A 438 -37.35 29.33 -33.86
N PHE A 439 -36.62 30.24 -33.20
CA PHE A 439 -37.18 31.40 -32.48
C PHE A 439 -36.57 32.73 -32.95
N PRO A 440 -36.83 33.20 -34.19
CA PRO A 440 -36.37 34.50 -34.65
C PRO A 440 -36.73 35.64 -33.69
N ASN A 441 -35.75 36.50 -33.38
CA ASN A 441 -35.89 37.67 -32.50
C ASN A 441 -36.38 37.35 -31.06
N GLY A 442 -36.13 36.14 -30.57
CA GLY A 442 -36.45 35.74 -29.21
C GLY A 442 -35.74 34.48 -28.76
N GLN A 443 -36.24 33.91 -27.68
CA GLN A 443 -35.85 32.60 -27.15
C GLN A 443 -37.11 31.78 -26.91
N GLY A 444 -36.97 30.46 -26.91
CA GLY A 444 -38.08 29.55 -26.70
C GLY A 444 -37.64 28.15 -26.34
N THR A 445 -38.62 27.30 -26.05
CA THR A 445 -38.43 25.90 -25.68
C THR A 445 -39.41 25.01 -26.43
N CYS A 446 -39.15 23.70 -26.43
CA CYS A 446 -40.21 22.74 -26.65
C CYS A 446 -41.02 22.58 -25.35
N SER A 447 -42.34 22.57 -25.44
CA SER A 447 -43.25 22.23 -24.35
C SER A 447 -44.44 21.46 -24.91
N ASN A 448 -44.74 20.29 -24.35
CA ASN A 448 -45.79 19.38 -24.82
C ASN A 448 -45.69 19.06 -26.35
N GLY A 449 -44.48 19.05 -26.91
CA GLY A 449 -44.25 18.78 -28.33
C GLY A 449 -44.53 19.96 -29.27
N GLN A 450 -44.69 21.17 -28.72
CA GLN A 450 -44.85 22.41 -29.48
C GLN A 450 -43.72 23.40 -29.13
N CYS A 451 -43.25 24.13 -30.15
CA CYS A 451 -42.24 25.17 -29.98
C CYS A 451 -42.91 26.44 -29.46
N VAL A 452 -42.55 26.89 -28.26
CA VAL A 452 -43.17 28.03 -27.57
C VAL A 452 -42.10 29.07 -27.22
N TYR A 453 -42.34 30.34 -27.55
CA TYR A 453 -41.47 31.44 -27.14
C TYR A 453 -41.54 31.64 -25.61
N THR A 454 -40.37 31.75 -24.99
CA THR A 454 -40.21 32.03 -23.55
C THR A 454 -39.86 33.49 -23.28
N SER A 455 -39.18 34.15 -24.22
CA SER A 455 -38.93 35.59 -24.20
C SER A 455 -38.67 36.14 -25.59
N CYS A 456 -38.73 37.47 -25.74
CA CYS A 456 -38.33 38.17 -26.94
C CYS A 456 -37.03 38.95 -26.69
N SER A 457 -36.23 39.11 -27.74
CA SER A 457 -35.01 39.92 -27.70
C SER A 457 -35.36 41.40 -27.49
N THR A 458 -34.41 42.17 -26.94
CA THR A 458 -34.58 43.60 -26.68
C THR A 458 -35.09 44.35 -27.93
N GLY A 459 -36.19 45.11 -27.77
CA GLY A 459 -36.88 45.79 -28.87
C GLY A 459 -38.06 45.02 -29.47
N TYR A 460 -38.34 43.80 -29.00
CA TYR A 460 -39.45 42.95 -29.45
C TYR A 460 -40.32 42.52 -28.26
N ALA A 461 -41.61 42.29 -28.50
CA ALA A 461 -42.53 41.67 -27.54
C ALA A 461 -43.37 40.57 -28.20
N LEU A 462 -43.94 39.70 -27.37
CA LEU A 462 -44.73 38.55 -27.82
C LEU A 462 -46.14 39.01 -28.24
N SER A 463 -46.42 38.91 -29.53
CA SER A 463 -47.74 39.19 -30.11
C SER A 463 -48.15 38.04 -31.03
N SER A 464 -49.36 37.51 -30.83
CA SER A 464 -49.90 36.36 -31.59
C SER A 464 -48.93 35.18 -31.72
N GLY A 465 -48.19 34.86 -30.65
CA GLY A 465 -47.24 33.73 -30.60
C GLY A 465 -45.90 33.95 -31.31
N LYS A 466 -45.56 35.19 -31.71
CA LYS A 466 -44.27 35.55 -32.32
C LYS A 466 -43.70 36.83 -31.70
N CYS A 467 -42.38 37.00 -31.77
CA CYS A 467 -41.74 38.24 -31.34
C CYS A 467 -41.82 39.31 -32.44
N THR A 468 -42.57 40.39 -32.20
CA THR A 468 -42.75 41.54 -33.11
C THR A 468 -42.12 42.79 -32.51
N THR A 469 -41.63 43.69 -33.35
CA THR A 469 -40.97 44.95 -32.93
C THR A 469 -41.92 45.84 -32.11
N VAL A 470 -41.40 46.45 -31.04
CA VAL A 470 -42.15 47.39 -30.18
C VAL A 470 -41.49 48.76 -30.18
N ASN A 471 -42.29 49.81 -30.33
CA ASN A 471 -41.82 51.20 -30.27
C ASN A 471 -42.19 51.83 -28.93
N THR A 472 -41.24 51.84 -27.98
CA THR A 472 -41.46 52.39 -26.63
C THR A 472 -41.58 53.92 -26.57
N LEU A 473 -41.39 54.65 -27.68
CA LEU A 473 -41.47 56.11 -27.72
C LEU A 473 -42.89 56.63 -28.01
N THR A 474 -43.70 55.85 -28.74
CA THR A 474 -45.02 56.27 -29.24
C THR A 474 -46.14 55.23 -29.08
N ASP A 475 -45.83 53.97 -28.75
CA ASP A 475 -46.87 52.95 -28.51
C ASP A 475 -47.51 53.13 -27.13
N ILE A 476 -48.82 53.41 -27.12
CA ILE A 476 -49.63 53.58 -25.91
C ILE A 476 -49.65 52.35 -25.00
N ASN A 477 -49.36 51.15 -25.52
CA ASN A 477 -49.33 49.90 -24.75
C ASN A 477 -47.95 49.55 -24.18
N ASN A 478 -46.91 50.26 -24.61
CA ASN A 478 -45.50 49.96 -24.33
C ASN A 478 -44.69 51.23 -23.99
N CYS A 479 -45.35 52.23 -23.43
CA CYS A 479 -44.81 53.58 -23.35
C CYS A 479 -43.67 53.69 -22.33
N GLY A 480 -42.46 54.04 -22.79
CA GLY A 480 -41.24 54.12 -21.98
C GLY A 480 -40.61 52.77 -21.65
N LYS A 481 -41.43 51.74 -21.44
CA LYS A 481 -41.01 50.34 -21.26
C LYS A 481 -42.07 49.39 -21.81
N ILE A 482 -41.64 48.24 -22.30
CA ILE A 482 -42.52 47.17 -22.81
C ILE A 482 -43.53 46.78 -21.71
N GLY A 483 -44.81 46.68 -22.08
CA GLY A 483 -45.95 46.37 -21.20
C GLY A 483 -46.49 47.54 -20.37
N ASN A 484 -45.94 48.76 -20.50
CA ASN A 484 -46.46 49.94 -19.82
C ASN A 484 -47.60 50.58 -20.62
N VAL A 485 -48.81 50.10 -20.38
CA VAL A 485 -50.03 50.62 -20.99
C VAL A 485 -50.42 51.93 -20.30
N CYS A 486 -50.56 53.01 -21.08
CA CYS A 486 -51.07 54.28 -20.56
C CYS A 486 -52.57 54.17 -20.19
N PRO A 487 -53.04 54.88 -19.15
CA PRO A 487 -54.46 54.91 -18.78
C PRO A 487 -55.36 55.28 -19.97
N SER A 488 -56.54 54.66 -20.09
CA SER A 488 -57.46 54.96 -21.20
C SER A 488 -57.96 56.42 -21.19
N SER A 489 -58.06 57.02 -20.01
CA SER A 489 -58.33 58.45 -19.80
C SER A 489 -57.76 58.91 -18.46
N TYR A 490 -57.58 60.22 -18.30
CA TYR A 490 -57.25 60.83 -17.01
C TYR A 490 -58.40 61.69 -16.50
N SER A 491 -58.60 61.72 -15.18
CA SER A 491 -59.55 62.66 -14.56
C SER A 491 -59.09 64.10 -14.81
N ASN A 492 -60.02 64.97 -15.22
CA ASN A 492 -59.77 66.34 -15.68
C ASN A 492 -58.80 66.45 -16.88
N GLY A 493 -58.68 65.40 -17.69
CA GLY A 493 -57.89 65.37 -18.92
C GLY A 493 -58.56 64.59 -20.04
N GLY A 494 -57.85 64.39 -21.15
CA GLY A 494 -58.31 63.65 -22.31
C GLY A 494 -57.94 62.16 -22.29
N SER A 495 -57.93 61.56 -23.48
CA SER A 495 -57.26 60.27 -23.73
C SER A 495 -55.77 60.39 -23.44
N ALA A 496 -55.14 59.30 -23.01
CA ALA A 496 -53.68 59.28 -22.92
C ALA A 496 -53.04 59.18 -24.31
N SER A 497 -51.84 59.74 -24.40
CA SER A 497 -50.91 59.59 -25.52
C SER A 497 -49.55 59.16 -24.98
N CYS A 498 -48.80 58.38 -25.76
CA CYS A 498 -47.39 58.13 -25.49
C CYS A 498 -46.53 59.10 -26.28
N VAL A 499 -45.75 59.93 -25.59
CA VAL A 499 -44.82 60.89 -26.23
C VAL A 499 -43.46 60.76 -25.57
N ASN A 500 -42.41 60.49 -26.36
CA ASN A 500 -41.04 60.26 -25.89
C ASN A 500 -40.94 59.22 -24.76
N GLY A 501 -41.82 58.22 -24.77
CA GLY A 501 -41.87 57.18 -23.75
C GLY A 501 -42.48 57.61 -22.41
N GLN A 502 -43.22 58.70 -22.36
CA GLN A 502 -44.03 59.08 -21.19
C GLN A 502 -45.52 59.12 -21.54
N CYS A 503 -46.34 58.57 -20.65
CA CYS A 503 -47.80 58.66 -20.75
C CYS A 503 -48.23 60.07 -20.33
N THR A 504 -48.86 60.79 -21.25
CA THR A 504 -49.28 62.18 -21.06
C THR A 504 -50.70 62.40 -21.59
N THR A 505 -51.30 63.54 -21.26
CA THR A 505 -52.59 63.96 -21.80
C THR A 505 -52.69 65.48 -21.82
N THR A 506 -53.64 66.01 -22.60
CA THR A 506 -54.03 67.42 -22.51
C THR A 506 -55.06 67.57 -21.38
N CYS A 507 -54.74 68.38 -20.38
CA CYS A 507 -55.64 68.68 -19.27
C CYS A 507 -56.75 69.66 -19.67
N ALA A 508 -57.88 69.59 -18.96
CA ALA A 508 -58.97 70.54 -19.09
C ALA A 508 -58.56 71.95 -18.58
N ALA A 509 -59.25 72.99 -19.04
CA ALA A 509 -58.96 74.36 -18.63
C ALA A 509 -59.05 74.52 -17.09
N GLY A 510 -58.01 75.12 -16.50
CA GLY A 510 -57.85 75.23 -15.04
C GLY A 510 -57.04 74.10 -14.40
N PHE A 511 -56.63 73.09 -15.18
CA PHE A 511 -55.79 71.99 -14.73
C PHE A 511 -54.48 71.93 -15.53
N ASP A 512 -53.43 71.42 -14.91
CA ASP A 512 -52.11 71.22 -15.51
C ASP A 512 -51.63 69.78 -15.26
N PHE A 513 -50.81 69.23 -16.16
CA PHE A 513 -50.43 67.82 -16.07
C PHE A 513 -49.23 67.64 -15.15
N ASP A 514 -49.46 67.01 -14.01
CA ASP A 514 -48.42 66.64 -13.07
C ASP A 514 -47.67 65.41 -13.57
N THR A 515 -46.55 65.61 -14.25
CA THR A 515 -45.69 64.53 -14.79
C THR A 515 -45.04 63.67 -13.71
N THR A 516 -45.03 64.10 -12.45
CA THR A 516 -44.47 63.33 -11.33
C THR A 516 -45.46 62.29 -10.84
N TYR A 517 -46.75 62.66 -10.78
CA TYR A 517 -47.83 61.81 -10.25
C TYR A 517 -48.81 61.31 -11.32
N ASN A 518 -48.61 61.68 -12.59
CA ASN A 518 -49.40 61.31 -13.77
C ASN A 518 -50.91 61.61 -13.63
N PHE A 519 -51.27 62.85 -13.31
CA PHE A 519 -52.67 63.29 -13.36
C PHE A 519 -52.82 64.81 -13.60
N CYS A 520 -54.01 65.24 -14.01
CA CYS A 520 -54.34 66.66 -14.17
C CYS A 520 -54.73 67.28 -12.81
N ARG A 521 -53.87 68.18 -12.30
CA ARG A 521 -54.01 68.84 -11.00
C ARG A 521 -54.68 70.20 -11.16
N ASP A 522 -55.58 70.57 -10.23
CA ASP A 522 -56.18 71.91 -10.21
C ASP A 522 -55.10 72.96 -9.91
N VAL A 523 -54.94 73.92 -10.82
CA VAL A 523 -54.00 75.04 -10.69
C VAL A 523 -54.71 76.39 -10.45
N THR A 524 -56.04 76.38 -10.31
CA THR A 524 -56.84 77.59 -10.09
C THR A 524 -56.97 77.98 -8.62
N SER A 525 -56.99 77.00 -7.71
CA SER A 525 -57.23 77.18 -6.27
C SER A 525 -56.11 76.67 -5.36
N ASP A 526 -55.25 75.75 -5.84
CA ASP A 526 -54.15 75.19 -5.05
C ASP A 526 -53.01 76.22 -4.87
N VAL A 527 -52.78 76.60 -3.62
CA VAL A 527 -51.69 77.52 -3.23
C VAL A 527 -50.30 76.97 -3.55
N ASN A 528 -50.13 75.65 -3.71
CA ASN A 528 -48.84 75.02 -4.04
C ASN A 528 -48.60 74.87 -5.55
N ASN A 529 -49.64 75.05 -6.37
CA ASN A 529 -49.61 74.79 -7.82
C ASN A 529 -50.30 75.91 -8.59
N CYS A 530 -50.10 77.17 -8.16
CA CYS A 530 -50.94 78.29 -8.56
C CYS A 530 -50.60 78.80 -9.97
N GLY A 531 -51.45 78.42 -10.94
CA GLY A 531 -51.33 78.71 -12.37
C GLY A 531 -50.54 77.67 -13.18
N THR A 532 -49.76 76.79 -12.54
CA THR A 532 -49.06 75.64 -13.14
C THR A 532 -48.54 74.72 -12.03
N CYS A 533 -48.37 73.43 -12.33
CA CYS A 533 -47.83 72.46 -11.38
C CYS A 533 -46.44 72.87 -10.85
N GLY A 534 -46.23 72.68 -9.55
CA GLY A 534 -45.00 73.04 -8.85
C GLY A 534 -44.84 74.53 -8.51
N ARG A 535 -45.75 75.42 -8.94
CA ARG A 535 -45.65 76.85 -8.63
C ARG A 535 -46.31 77.23 -7.30
N THR A 536 -45.56 77.16 -6.22
CA THR A 536 -46.01 77.64 -4.90
C THR A 536 -46.24 79.15 -4.91
N CYS A 537 -47.43 79.56 -4.48
CA CYS A 537 -47.89 80.93 -4.38
C CYS A 537 -47.24 81.64 -3.20
N THR A 538 -46.14 82.36 -3.45
CA THR A 538 -45.43 83.19 -2.48
C THR A 538 -45.40 84.65 -2.94
N LEU A 539 -45.57 85.58 -2.00
CA LEU A 539 -45.54 87.03 -2.25
C LEU A 539 -44.71 87.71 -1.15
N ASN A 540 -43.91 88.70 -1.53
CA ASN A 540 -43.05 89.41 -0.58
C ASN A 540 -43.89 90.25 0.41
N GLY A 541 -43.56 90.17 1.70
CA GLY A 541 -44.31 90.80 2.80
C GLY A 541 -45.69 90.20 3.09
N ALA A 542 -46.05 89.06 2.48
CA ALA A 542 -47.30 88.37 2.72
C ALA A 542 -47.15 87.27 3.77
N LYS A 543 -47.82 87.45 4.92
CA LYS A 543 -47.92 86.45 5.99
C LYS A 543 -48.71 85.22 5.56
N SER A 544 -49.71 85.41 4.70
CA SER A 544 -50.47 84.32 4.08
C SER A 544 -50.91 84.68 2.67
N THR A 545 -50.94 83.67 1.81
CA THR A 545 -51.29 83.77 0.39
C THR A 545 -52.44 82.82 0.05
N ILE A 546 -53.14 83.11 -1.05
CA ILE A 546 -54.19 82.28 -1.64
C ILE A 546 -54.00 82.22 -3.16
N CYS A 547 -54.38 81.10 -3.78
CA CYS A 547 -54.54 81.06 -5.23
C CYS A 547 -56.02 81.31 -5.58
N SER A 548 -56.26 82.18 -6.56
CA SER A 548 -57.60 82.44 -7.08
C SER A 548 -57.54 82.63 -8.59
N SER A 549 -58.28 81.80 -9.33
CA SER A 549 -58.25 81.75 -10.81
C SER A 549 -56.83 81.65 -11.39
N GLY A 550 -55.94 80.89 -10.72
CA GLY A 550 -54.55 80.69 -11.14
C GLY A 550 -53.61 81.87 -10.86
N LYS A 551 -54.10 82.91 -10.17
CA LYS A 551 -53.31 84.07 -9.73
C LYS A 551 -53.05 83.98 -8.23
N CYS A 552 -51.79 84.25 -7.87
CA CYS A 552 -51.36 84.30 -6.48
C CYS A 552 -51.68 85.66 -5.88
N LEU A 553 -52.37 85.68 -4.73
CA LEU A 553 -52.81 86.90 -4.02
C LEU A 553 -52.45 86.79 -2.53
N ALA A 554 -52.15 87.91 -1.89
CA ALA A 554 -51.95 87.97 -0.45
C ALA A 554 -53.31 88.07 0.28
N SER A 555 -53.48 87.27 1.33
CA SER A 555 -54.66 87.30 2.21
C SER A 555 -54.37 87.96 3.56
N ALA A 556 -53.11 87.98 3.99
CA ALA A 556 -52.63 88.79 5.11
C ALA A 556 -51.17 89.19 4.88
N CYS A 557 -50.75 90.30 5.49
CA CYS A 557 -49.39 90.82 5.39
C CYS A 557 -48.61 90.69 6.70
N ASP A 558 -47.29 90.65 6.59
CA ASP A 558 -46.38 90.64 7.74
C ASP A 558 -46.34 92.00 8.45
N ILE A 559 -45.82 92.01 9.68
CA ILE A 559 -45.71 93.23 10.48
C ILE A 559 -44.84 94.26 9.75
N GLY A 560 -45.40 95.43 9.47
CA GLY A 560 -44.77 96.50 8.69
C GLY A 560 -45.31 96.66 7.26
N TYR A 561 -46.12 95.71 6.78
CA TYR A 561 -46.77 95.75 5.47
C TYR A 561 -48.30 95.94 5.62
N THR A 562 -48.91 96.60 4.63
CA THR A 562 -50.35 96.83 4.52
C THR A 562 -50.89 96.13 3.27
N LEU A 563 -52.04 95.47 3.38
CA LEU A 563 -52.69 94.78 2.27
C LEU A 563 -53.42 95.77 1.36
N VAL A 564 -53.01 95.84 0.09
CA VAL A 564 -53.62 96.69 -0.94
C VAL A 564 -53.77 95.89 -2.22
N ASN A 565 -55.01 95.75 -2.74
CA ASN A 565 -55.32 95.07 -4.00
C ASN A 565 -54.72 93.65 -4.15
N GLY A 566 -54.64 92.88 -3.06
CA GLY A 566 -54.08 91.52 -3.06
C GLY A 566 -52.55 91.45 -3.03
N ALA A 567 -51.86 92.56 -2.75
CA ALA A 567 -50.42 92.62 -2.54
C ALA A 567 -50.06 93.34 -1.23
N CYS A 568 -48.89 93.06 -0.68
CA CYS A 568 -48.41 93.65 0.57
C CYS A 568 -47.40 94.77 0.27
N VAL A 569 -47.67 95.97 0.78
CA VAL A 569 -46.84 97.17 0.55
C VAL A 569 -46.42 97.85 1.85
N VAL A 570 -45.22 98.43 1.89
CA VAL A 570 -44.69 99.09 3.09
C VAL A 570 -45.12 100.56 3.12
N TYR A 571 -45.65 101.02 4.26
CA TYR A 571 -45.88 102.44 4.56
C TYR A 571 -45.11 102.84 5.82
N ASN A 572 -44.39 103.96 5.78
CA ASN A 572 -43.57 104.43 6.88
C ASN A 572 -44.38 105.33 7.84
N PHE A 573 -45.15 104.72 8.74
CA PHE A 573 -45.98 105.45 9.69
C PHE A 573 -45.18 106.28 10.73
N GLN A 574 -43.85 106.15 10.80
CA GLN A 574 -43.01 106.82 11.79
C GLN A 574 -42.54 108.21 11.35
N THR A 575 -42.32 108.40 10.03
CA THR A 575 -41.77 109.64 9.47
C THR A 575 -42.45 110.15 8.20
N ASP A 576 -43.39 109.41 7.59
CA ASP A 576 -44.15 109.90 6.43
C ASP A 576 -45.21 110.93 6.88
N PRO A 577 -45.10 112.22 6.48
CA PRO A 577 -46.07 113.24 6.85
C PRO A 577 -47.46 113.05 6.23
N LYS A 578 -47.64 112.12 5.27
CA LYS A 578 -48.95 111.75 4.69
C LYS A 578 -49.62 110.56 5.38
N ASN A 579 -48.89 109.80 6.19
CA ASN A 579 -49.34 108.56 6.82
C ASN A 579 -48.90 108.51 8.30
N CYS A 580 -48.93 109.63 9.02
CA CYS A 580 -48.27 109.72 10.31
C CYS A 580 -49.06 109.01 11.42
N GLY A 581 -48.49 107.96 12.01
CA GLY A 581 -49.14 107.15 13.05
C GLY A 581 -50.26 106.23 12.54
N SER A 582 -50.88 106.54 11.40
CA SER A 582 -51.83 105.66 10.69
C SER A 582 -51.92 106.02 9.21
N PHE A 583 -52.38 105.07 8.40
CA PHE A 583 -52.58 105.25 6.95
C PHE A 583 -53.54 106.40 6.65
N GLY A 584 -53.14 107.30 5.74
CA GLY A 584 -53.88 108.49 5.34
C GLY A 584 -53.87 109.66 6.34
N ASN A 585 -53.22 109.53 7.50
CA ASN A 585 -53.20 110.60 8.51
C ASN A 585 -52.14 111.67 8.18
N VAL A 586 -52.57 112.75 7.52
CA VAL A 586 -51.68 113.84 7.07
C VAL A 586 -51.45 114.85 8.20
N CYS A 587 -50.18 115.18 8.47
CA CYS A 587 -49.83 116.17 9.49
C CYS A 587 -50.15 117.61 9.05
N THR A 588 -51.32 118.10 9.45
CA THR A 588 -51.81 119.46 9.16
C THR A 588 -52.00 120.26 10.44
N PHE A 589 -51.57 121.53 10.43
CA PHE A 589 -51.65 122.44 11.58
C PHE A 589 -52.14 123.82 11.12
N THR A 590 -52.98 124.47 11.93
CA THR A 590 -53.50 125.81 11.61
C THR A 590 -52.40 126.87 11.78
N ASN A 591 -52.12 127.64 10.71
CA ASN A 591 -51.12 128.72 10.68
C ASN A 591 -49.67 128.30 11.03
N GLY A 592 -49.31 127.03 10.80
CA GLY A 592 -47.95 126.53 10.96
C GLY A 592 -47.72 125.21 10.23
N ALA A 593 -46.47 124.74 10.24
CA ALA A 593 -46.05 123.50 9.62
C ALA A 593 -45.59 122.47 10.67
N GLY A 594 -45.74 121.19 10.34
CA GLY A 594 -45.32 120.08 11.20
C GLY A 594 -44.83 118.87 10.41
N THR A 595 -44.06 118.02 11.08
CA THR A 595 -43.44 116.81 10.54
C THR A 595 -43.94 115.58 11.28
N CYS A 596 -43.93 114.43 10.61
CA CYS A 596 -44.14 113.17 11.32
C CYS A 596 -42.84 112.74 12.01
N SER A 597 -42.90 112.46 13.31
CA SER A 597 -41.79 111.88 14.05
C SER A 597 -42.33 111.00 15.18
N ALA A 598 -41.74 109.81 15.33
CA ALA A 598 -42.20 108.77 16.25
C ALA A 598 -43.71 108.44 16.12
N GLY A 599 -44.25 108.51 14.89
CA GLY A 599 -45.66 108.22 14.59
C GLY A 599 -46.65 109.25 15.16
N LYS A 600 -46.16 110.45 15.50
CA LYS A 600 -46.99 111.58 15.92
C LYS A 600 -46.66 112.78 15.03
N CYS A 601 -47.68 113.54 14.69
CA CYS A 601 -47.46 114.84 14.05
C CYS A 601 -46.89 115.79 15.10
N LEU A 602 -45.63 116.19 14.92
CA LEU A 602 -44.97 117.18 15.74
C LEU A 602 -44.96 118.52 15.03
N PHE A 603 -45.33 119.56 15.78
CA PHE A 603 -45.30 120.94 15.32
C PHE A 603 -43.85 121.41 15.17
N THR A 604 -43.50 122.03 14.03
CA THR A 604 -42.11 122.43 13.73
C THR A 604 -41.91 123.94 13.71
N SER A 605 -42.85 124.71 13.14
CA SER A 605 -42.74 126.17 13.07
C SER A 605 -44.08 126.88 12.85
N CYS A 606 -44.25 128.04 13.50
CA CYS A 606 -45.34 128.97 13.19
C CYS A 606 -45.00 129.78 11.94
N ASN A 607 -46.03 130.13 11.17
CA ASN A 607 -45.88 131.08 10.07
C ASN A 607 -45.50 132.48 10.62
N THR A 608 -44.78 133.26 9.83
CA THR A 608 -44.22 134.57 10.23
C THR A 608 -45.29 135.49 10.83
N GLY A 609 -45.02 136.03 12.02
CA GLY A 609 -45.94 136.93 12.75
C GLY A 609 -46.62 136.31 13.97
N TYR A 610 -46.50 135.00 14.19
CA TYR A 610 -47.01 134.31 15.38
C TYR A 610 -45.88 133.71 16.22
N ILE A 611 -46.04 133.71 17.54
CA ILE A 611 -45.14 133.01 18.47
C ILE A 611 -45.77 131.72 18.98
N LEU A 612 -44.95 130.68 19.16
CA LEU A 612 -45.39 129.40 19.68
C LEU A 612 -45.63 129.50 21.19
N ASN A 613 -46.87 129.27 21.63
CA ASN A 613 -47.23 129.22 23.05
C ASN A 613 -48.06 127.96 23.31
N ASN A 614 -47.52 127.04 24.12
CA ASN A 614 -48.15 125.76 24.49
C ASN A 614 -48.71 124.95 23.30
N GLY A 615 -47.97 124.86 22.19
CA GLY A 615 -48.33 124.05 21.02
C GLY A 615 -49.33 124.72 20.05
N VAL A 616 -49.68 125.99 20.27
CA VAL A 616 -50.53 126.79 19.39
C VAL A 616 -49.82 128.10 19.02
N CYS A 617 -49.95 128.54 17.78
CA CYS A 617 -49.41 129.82 17.31
C CYS A 617 -50.32 130.97 17.72
N VAL A 618 -49.81 131.89 18.54
CA VAL A 618 -50.58 133.03 19.10
C VAL A 618 -49.85 134.36 18.89
N LEU A 619 -50.60 135.46 18.96
CA LEU A 619 -50.09 136.83 18.87
C LEU A 619 -49.59 137.31 20.25
N SER A 620 -48.54 138.14 20.28
CA SER A 620 -47.85 138.54 21.51
C SER A 620 -48.56 139.66 22.29
N GLY A 621 -49.15 139.38 23.47
CA GLY A 621 -49.57 140.44 24.43
C GLY A 621 -50.50 140.06 25.61
N SER A 622 -49.93 139.92 26.82
CA SER A 622 -50.50 140.14 28.18
C SER A 622 -51.94 139.72 28.58
N GLN A 623 -52.06 138.81 29.59
CA GLN A 623 -52.79 138.92 30.89
C GLN A 623 -53.17 137.54 31.54
N LYS A 624 -53.64 137.56 32.80
CA LYS A 624 -53.75 136.44 33.77
C LYS A 624 -55.22 136.00 34.03
N ALA A 625 -55.59 134.83 34.60
CA ALA A 625 -54.97 133.50 34.80
C ALA A 625 -55.91 132.55 35.61
N ARG A 626 -55.66 131.21 35.60
CA ARG A 626 -55.72 130.21 36.73
C ARG A 626 -56.00 128.75 36.28
N ALA A 627 -55.69 127.78 37.15
CA ALA A 627 -56.02 126.34 37.00
C ALA A 627 -56.16 125.61 38.37
N LYS A 628 -56.84 124.45 38.42
CA LYS A 628 -56.94 123.54 39.60
C LYS A 628 -56.53 122.09 39.22
N ARG A 629 -55.95 121.34 40.17
CA ARG A 629 -55.46 119.95 40.01
C ARG A 629 -56.55 118.89 40.25
N SER A 630 -56.37 117.69 39.66
CA SER A 630 -57.12 116.46 39.96
C SER A 630 -56.18 115.31 40.42
N LYS A 631 -56.76 114.19 40.88
CA LYS A 631 -56.13 113.10 41.66
C LYS A 631 -56.02 111.80 40.83
N VAL A 632 -55.10 110.89 41.20
CA VAL A 632 -54.78 109.65 40.46
C VAL A 632 -55.51 108.42 41.03
N THR A 633 -55.98 107.51 40.16
CA THR A 633 -56.70 106.26 40.48
C THR A 633 -55.95 105.01 40.03
N LYS A 634 -56.16 103.85 40.71
CA LYS A 634 -55.58 102.54 40.33
C LYS A 634 -56.31 101.89 39.13
N PRO A 635 -55.65 101.02 38.34
CA PRO A 635 -56.25 100.35 37.19
C PRO A 635 -57.22 99.21 37.57
N LYS A 636 -58.20 98.94 36.70
CA LYS A 636 -59.19 97.86 36.78
C LYS A 636 -58.70 96.57 36.08
N THR A 637 -59.32 95.41 36.31
CA THR A 637 -59.07 94.14 35.60
C THR A 637 -60.37 93.43 35.23
N LEU A 638 -60.39 92.67 34.12
CA LEU A 638 -61.60 92.06 33.52
C LEU A 638 -62.12 90.81 34.24
N CYS A 639 -61.27 90.11 34.99
CA CYS A 639 -61.59 88.95 35.83
C CYS A 639 -61.09 89.17 37.26
N PRO A 640 -61.59 88.37 38.23
CA PRO A 640 -61.02 88.27 39.58
C PRO A 640 -59.52 87.95 39.59
N VAL A 641 -58.86 88.23 40.72
CA VAL A 641 -57.43 87.95 40.90
C VAL A 641 -57.21 86.43 40.94
N GLY A 642 -56.45 85.91 39.98
CA GLY A 642 -56.17 84.48 39.82
C GLY A 642 -56.74 83.87 38.53
N GLU A 643 -57.69 84.55 37.88
CA GLU A 643 -58.34 84.09 36.65
C GLU A 643 -57.96 84.95 35.44
N GLN A 644 -57.88 84.31 34.26
CA GLN A 644 -57.60 84.98 32.99
C GLN A 644 -58.88 85.08 32.15
N ALA A 645 -59.09 86.24 31.50
CA ALA A 645 -60.19 86.46 30.57
C ALA A 645 -59.93 85.77 29.23
N CYS A 646 -60.40 84.54 29.07
CA CYS A 646 -60.21 83.75 27.86
C CYS A 646 -61.33 84.00 26.84
N PRO A 647 -61.03 84.39 25.58
CA PRO A 647 -62.06 84.63 24.57
C PRO A 647 -62.87 83.37 24.25
N ILE A 648 -64.19 83.49 24.07
CA ILE A 648 -65.02 82.38 23.59
C ILE A 648 -64.89 82.29 22.07
N LEU A 649 -64.51 81.11 21.54
CA LEU A 649 -64.32 80.89 20.11
C LEU A 649 -65.56 81.26 19.30
N GLY A 650 -65.40 82.20 18.35
CA GLY A 650 -66.48 82.70 17.51
C GLY A 650 -67.19 83.97 18.03
N SER A 651 -66.89 84.44 19.25
CA SER A 651 -67.49 85.68 19.76
C SER A 651 -66.81 86.94 19.21
N THR A 652 -67.61 87.83 18.62
CA THR A 652 -67.16 89.17 18.18
C THR A 652 -67.20 90.22 19.31
N SER A 653 -67.81 89.91 20.46
CA SER A 653 -68.04 90.90 21.53
C SER A 653 -66.85 91.11 22.47
N TYR A 654 -65.82 90.26 22.43
CA TYR A 654 -64.63 90.35 23.28
C TYR A 654 -63.99 91.75 23.28
N ASN A 655 -63.74 92.29 22.08
CA ASN A 655 -63.12 93.61 21.88
C ASN A 655 -64.05 94.77 22.32
N GLY A 656 -65.36 94.53 22.43
CA GLY A 656 -66.33 95.46 23.00
C GLY A 656 -66.30 95.46 24.53
N ALA A 657 -66.25 94.28 25.15
CA ALA A 657 -66.21 94.14 26.60
C ALA A 657 -64.92 94.71 27.21
N VAL A 658 -63.76 94.47 26.57
CA VAL A 658 -62.49 95.13 26.92
C VAL A 658 -62.67 96.66 26.88
N LYS A 659 -63.21 97.22 25.80
CA LYS A 659 -63.40 98.68 25.68
C LYS A 659 -64.36 99.27 26.72
N GLN A 660 -65.43 98.57 27.10
CA GLN A 660 -66.39 99.07 28.08
C GLN A 660 -65.82 99.09 29.51
N HIS A 661 -65.13 98.03 29.93
CA HIS A 661 -64.67 97.89 31.33
C HIS A 661 -63.62 98.93 31.75
N PHE A 662 -62.80 99.38 30.79
CA PHE A 662 -61.79 100.42 31.00
C PHE A 662 -62.31 101.85 30.75
N ALA A 663 -63.58 102.03 30.37
CA ALA A 663 -64.14 103.33 29.97
C ALA A 663 -65.12 103.97 30.97
N SER A 664 -65.88 103.21 31.76
CA SER A 664 -66.88 103.78 32.69
C SER A 664 -66.39 103.89 34.14
N GLY A 665 -66.81 104.97 34.81
CA GLY A 665 -66.44 105.32 36.19
C GLY A 665 -67.52 105.06 37.25
N GLU A 666 -68.68 104.50 36.86
CA GLU A 666 -69.82 104.27 37.73
C GLU A 666 -70.20 102.79 37.77
N ASP A 667 -70.57 102.30 38.97
CA ASP A 667 -71.44 101.15 39.11
C ASP A 667 -72.83 101.55 38.58
N VAL A 668 -73.31 100.95 37.48
CA VAL A 668 -74.66 100.38 37.50
C VAL A 668 -74.87 99.31 36.43
N THR A 669 -75.76 98.37 36.79
CA THR A 669 -76.71 97.62 35.94
C THR A 669 -76.69 97.89 34.43
N GLY A 670 -76.63 96.84 33.60
CA GLY A 670 -77.17 96.95 32.23
C GLY A 670 -76.58 96.08 31.14
N VAL A 671 -75.50 95.32 31.36
CA VAL A 671 -74.98 94.33 30.36
C VAL A 671 -74.63 92.98 31.00
N LEU A 672 -75.38 92.58 32.04
CA LEU A 672 -75.30 91.23 32.63
C LEU A 672 -76.31 90.24 32.01
N ALA A 673 -76.80 90.53 30.80
CA ALA A 673 -77.86 89.77 30.13
C ALA A 673 -77.39 89.02 28.86
N GLY A 674 -76.14 88.57 28.81
CA GLY A 674 -75.71 87.49 27.89
C GLY A 674 -74.99 87.90 26.60
N SER A 675 -73.96 88.75 26.67
CA SER A 675 -73.04 88.96 25.52
C SER A 675 -71.56 89.04 25.93
N GLY A 676 -71.19 88.28 26.96
CA GLY A 676 -69.79 88.01 27.28
C GLY A 676 -69.10 87.33 26.10
N GLY A 677 -68.00 87.93 25.64
CA GLY A 677 -67.12 87.33 24.63
C GLY A 677 -65.88 86.67 25.24
N TYR A 678 -65.84 86.58 26.56
CA TYR A 678 -64.83 85.86 27.34
C TYR A 678 -65.49 85.12 28.49
N GLU A 679 -64.80 84.10 28.95
CA GLU A 679 -64.99 83.40 30.20
C GLU A 679 -63.76 83.66 31.10
N CYS A 680 -63.97 83.72 32.41
CA CYS A 680 -62.85 83.80 33.36
C CYS A 680 -62.43 82.38 33.72
N VAL A 681 -61.18 82.04 33.43
CA VAL A 681 -60.64 80.68 33.59
C VAL A 681 -59.37 80.73 34.44
N ASP A 682 -59.29 79.89 35.48
CA ASP A 682 -58.03 79.62 36.17
C ASP A 682 -57.18 78.70 35.27
N THR A 683 -56.33 79.30 34.44
CA THR A 683 -55.44 78.59 33.52
C THR A 683 -54.39 77.73 34.23
N LYS A 684 -54.29 77.77 35.56
CA LYS A 684 -53.43 76.85 36.33
C LYS A 684 -54.08 75.50 36.62
N GLN A 685 -55.41 75.42 36.59
CA GLN A 685 -56.21 74.25 37.02
C GLN A 685 -57.26 73.79 36.00
N ALA A 686 -57.66 74.63 35.05
CA ALA A 686 -58.62 74.30 34.01
C ALA A 686 -58.08 73.20 33.08
N LEU A 687 -58.86 72.14 32.85
CA LEU A 687 -58.45 70.98 32.05
C LEU A 687 -58.48 71.26 30.54
N ASP A 688 -59.33 72.19 30.11
CA ASP A 688 -59.64 72.55 28.73
C ASP A 688 -58.90 73.82 28.26
N SER A 689 -58.31 74.59 29.19
CA SER A 689 -57.43 75.74 28.94
C SER A 689 -56.27 75.77 29.92
N CYS A 690 -55.49 74.69 29.94
CA CYS A 690 -54.34 74.55 30.83
C CYS A 690 -53.12 75.32 30.30
N GLY A 691 -52.52 76.17 31.14
CA GLY A 691 -51.33 76.97 30.84
C GLY A 691 -51.60 78.28 30.08
N GLY A 692 -52.84 78.49 29.62
CA GLY A 692 -53.26 79.66 28.84
C GLY A 692 -54.62 79.42 28.20
N CYS A 693 -55.14 80.39 27.46
CA CYS A 693 -56.45 80.25 26.82
C CYS A 693 -56.35 79.34 25.58
N ALA A 694 -57.02 78.18 25.59
CA ALA A 694 -56.99 77.27 24.44
C ALA A 694 -57.63 77.89 23.17
N SER A 695 -58.56 78.83 23.35
CA SER A 695 -59.20 79.59 22.27
C SER A 695 -58.26 80.52 21.50
N THR A 696 -57.13 80.92 22.08
CA THR A 696 -56.08 81.73 21.44
C THR A 696 -54.88 80.88 21.01
N GLY A 697 -54.87 79.59 21.37
CA GLY A 697 -53.71 78.70 21.20
C GLY A 697 -52.61 78.91 22.25
N GLU A 698 -52.83 79.76 23.27
CA GLU A 698 -51.86 80.02 24.33
C GLU A 698 -51.83 78.91 25.40
N GLY A 699 -52.89 78.10 25.50
CA GLY A 699 -52.94 76.92 26.38
C GLY A 699 -53.51 75.67 25.71
N VAL A 700 -53.58 74.59 26.48
CA VAL A 700 -53.82 73.23 25.99
C VAL A 700 -55.03 72.61 26.67
N ASP A 701 -55.90 71.99 25.86
CA ASP A 701 -56.96 71.11 26.33
C ASP A 701 -56.39 69.71 26.61
N CYS A 702 -56.14 69.44 27.90
CA CYS A 702 -55.61 68.17 28.38
C CYS A 702 -56.57 66.99 28.14
N THR A 703 -57.88 67.22 27.97
CA THR A 703 -58.85 66.15 27.73
C THR A 703 -58.67 65.48 26.36
N LYS A 704 -58.00 66.16 25.42
CA LYS A 704 -57.73 65.67 24.06
C LYS A 704 -56.43 64.86 23.93
N ILE A 705 -55.73 64.56 25.04
CA ILE A 705 -54.50 63.77 25.02
C ILE A 705 -54.79 62.32 24.58
N ARG A 706 -54.23 61.93 23.43
CA ARG A 706 -54.53 60.65 22.77
C ARG A 706 -54.18 59.45 23.65
N GLY A 707 -55.18 58.64 23.97
CA GLY A 707 -55.02 57.41 24.74
C GLY A 707 -54.96 57.61 26.26
N ALA A 708 -55.16 58.84 26.75
CA ALA A 708 -55.38 59.09 28.18
C ALA A 708 -56.77 58.60 28.63
N ALA A 709 -56.85 58.15 29.88
CA ALA A 709 -58.09 57.78 30.55
C ALA A 709 -58.39 58.68 31.76
N GLY A 710 -57.37 59.34 32.31
CA GLY A 710 -57.50 60.34 33.37
C GLY A 710 -56.39 61.37 33.26
N VAL A 711 -56.76 62.65 33.26
CA VAL A 711 -55.87 63.80 33.05
C VAL A 711 -56.16 64.90 34.07
N GLY A 712 -55.17 65.76 34.30
CA GLY A 712 -55.24 66.94 35.17
C GLY A 712 -54.51 68.12 34.56
N CYS A 713 -54.79 69.31 35.07
CA CYS A 713 -53.96 70.50 34.89
C CYS A 713 -53.37 70.86 36.26
N GLN A 714 -52.05 71.00 36.33
CA GLN A 714 -51.34 71.31 37.58
C GLN A 714 -50.35 72.43 37.33
N GLU A 715 -50.58 73.59 37.96
CA GLU A 715 -49.78 74.82 37.77
C GLU A 715 -49.59 75.20 36.29
N GLY A 716 -50.63 74.99 35.48
CA GLY A 716 -50.63 75.34 34.05
C GLY A 716 -49.94 74.33 33.14
N ARG A 717 -49.69 73.10 33.60
CA ARG A 717 -49.22 71.99 32.74
C ARG A 717 -50.16 70.79 32.81
N CYS A 718 -50.46 70.20 31.65
CA CYS A 718 -51.19 68.94 31.57
C CYS A 718 -50.39 67.79 32.19
N VAL A 719 -51.05 67.01 33.04
CA VAL A 719 -50.55 65.78 33.64
C VAL A 719 -51.50 64.62 33.38
N VAL A 720 -50.97 63.43 33.15
CA VAL A 720 -51.70 62.21 32.79
C VAL A 720 -51.61 61.23 33.95
N PHE A 721 -52.74 61.01 34.64
CA PHE A 721 -52.83 60.12 35.79
C PHE A 721 -53.04 58.66 35.37
N SER A 722 -53.75 58.42 34.26
CA SER A 722 -53.99 57.07 33.74
C SER A 722 -54.18 57.05 32.22
N CYS A 723 -53.90 55.90 31.61
CA CYS A 723 -54.02 55.67 30.17
C CYS A 723 -55.03 54.54 29.88
N GLN A 724 -55.60 54.56 28.68
CA GLN A 724 -56.49 53.50 28.19
C GLN A 724 -55.73 52.17 28.01
N PRO A 725 -56.41 51.01 28.05
CA PRO A 725 -55.78 49.70 27.87
C PRO A 725 -54.91 49.62 26.61
N GLY A 726 -53.70 49.05 26.75
CA GLY A 726 -52.69 49.03 25.67
C GLY A 726 -51.79 50.27 25.60
N PHE A 727 -51.95 51.23 26.53
CA PHE A 727 -51.07 52.38 26.71
C PHE A 727 -50.59 52.50 28.16
N LYS A 728 -49.46 53.17 28.36
CA LYS A 728 -48.91 53.58 29.68
C LYS A 728 -48.49 55.06 29.63
N PRO A 729 -48.40 55.78 30.77
CA PRO A 729 -47.89 57.15 30.78
C PRO A 729 -46.46 57.27 30.23
N SER A 730 -46.14 58.42 29.65
CA SER A 730 -44.80 58.84 29.28
C SER A 730 -43.93 59.05 30.53
N LEU A 731 -42.60 58.99 30.37
CA LEU A 731 -41.65 59.31 31.46
C LEU A 731 -41.79 60.77 31.95
N SER A 732 -42.29 61.66 31.09
CA SER A 732 -42.57 63.08 31.37
C SER A 732 -43.94 63.34 32.01
N GLY A 733 -44.80 62.31 32.12
CA GLY A 733 -46.10 62.37 32.78
C GLY A 733 -47.20 63.13 32.04
N ASP A 734 -47.01 63.47 30.77
CA ASP A 734 -47.87 64.36 29.97
C ASP A 734 -48.50 63.72 28.72
N GLN A 735 -48.18 62.45 28.42
CA GLN A 735 -48.73 61.72 27.27
C GLN A 735 -48.92 60.22 27.58
N CYS A 736 -49.66 59.51 26.72
CA CYS A 736 -49.81 58.05 26.77
C CYS A 736 -49.12 57.36 25.58
N VAL A 737 -48.30 56.35 25.85
CA VAL A 737 -47.52 55.60 24.85
C VAL A 737 -47.89 54.11 24.84
N ARG A 738 -47.95 53.49 23.65
CA ARG A 738 -48.41 52.10 23.49
C ARG A 738 -47.46 51.06 24.11
N THR A 739 -48.02 50.03 24.73
CA THR A 739 -47.29 48.83 25.17
C THR A 739 -47.20 47.81 24.03
N ARG A 740 -46.04 47.16 23.86
CA ARG A 740 -45.82 46.10 22.86
C ARG A 740 -45.76 44.73 23.55
N SER A 741 -46.58 43.78 23.13
CA SER A 741 -46.55 42.39 23.59
C SER A 741 -45.78 41.52 22.59
N HIS A 742 -44.78 40.76 23.07
CA HIS A 742 -44.08 39.79 22.24
C HIS A 742 -44.90 38.49 22.11
N GLY A 743 -45.11 38.04 20.87
CA GLY A 743 -45.82 36.80 20.57
C GLY A 743 -44.97 35.54 20.76
N ALA A 744 -45.62 34.42 21.07
CA ALA A 744 -44.99 33.11 21.19
C ALA A 744 -44.71 32.48 19.82
N ASN A 745 -43.63 31.70 19.71
CA ASN A 745 -43.54 30.62 18.72
C ASN A 745 -42.49 29.54 19.08
N ASN A 746 -42.98 28.30 19.13
CA ASN A 746 -42.32 26.99 19.03
C ASN A 746 -41.00 26.63 19.75
N SER A 747 -41.15 25.62 20.62
CA SER A 747 -40.20 24.52 20.88
C SER A 747 -39.86 23.76 19.58
N THR A 748 -38.78 22.96 19.44
CA THR A 748 -38.13 22.03 20.38
C THR A 748 -36.64 21.81 20.01
N LEU A 749 -35.71 21.91 20.97
CA LEU A 749 -34.42 21.18 20.94
C LEU A 749 -33.61 21.38 22.24
N ALA A 750 -33.53 20.35 23.10
CA ALA A 750 -32.63 20.37 24.25
C ALA A 750 -32.27 18.96 24.76
N ARG A 751 -30.98 18.61 24.64
CA ARG A 751 -30.20 17.75 25.57
C ARG A 751 -30.52 16.24 25.56
N ARG A 752 -29.58 15.31 25.83
CA ARG A 752 -28.14 15.42 26.16
C ARG A 752 -27.36 14.10 25.90
N HIS A 753 -26.03 14.24 25.90
CA HIS A 753 -24.96 13.23 25.86
C HIS A 753 -25.14 11.92 26.67
N LEU A 754 -24.52 10.84 26.16
CA LEU A 754 -23.57 9.89 26.81
C LEU A 754 -23.19 8.85 25.72
N ALA A 755 -21.99 8.83 25.14
CA ALA A 755 -20.67 8.43 25.67
C ALA A 755 -20.52 6.92 25.97
N ALA A 756 -19.96 6.16 25.00
CA ALA A 756 -19.10 4.98 25.22
C ALA A 756 -18.38 4.60 23.91
N ARG A 757 -17.13 4.12 23.99
CA ARG A 757 -16.26 3.71 22.87
C ARG A 757 -15.39 2.53 23.35
N HIS A 758 -14.91 1.69 22.42
CA HIS A 758 -14.14 0.45 22.66
C HIS A 758 -14.99 -0.74 23.17
N GLN A 759 -14.68 -2.02 22.88
CA GLN A 759 -13.41 -2.58 22.40
C GLN A 759 -13.59 -3.81 21.47
N HIS A 760 -12.51 -4.12 20.76
CA HIS A 760 -12.18 -5.33 20.00
C HIS A 760 -12.39 -6.67 20.74
N GLY A 761 -12.58 -7.75 19.98
CA GLY A 761 -12.40 -9.14 20.43
C GLY A 761 -12.57 -10.16 19.30
N HIS A 762 -11.48 -10.78 18.84
CA HIS A 762 -11.51 -11.90 17.88
C HIS A 762 -11.85 -13.23 18.59
N ALA A 763 -12.53 -14.14 17.89
CA ALA A 763 -12.42 -15.59 18.12
C ALA A 763 -12.68 -16.39 16.83
N HIS A 764 -11.78 -17.32 16.50
CA HIS A 764 -11.97 -18.37 15.49
C HIS A 764 -12.29 -19.71 16.19
N ALA A 765 -13.25 -20.48 15.66
CA ALA A 765 -13.30 -21.97 15.63
C ALA A 765 -14.69 -22.38 15.08
N HIS A 766 -14.80 -22.96 13.88
CA HIS A 766 -14.62 -24.37 13.51
C HIS A 766 -15.82 -25.31 13.82
N PHE A 767 -16.50 -25.67 12.72
CA PHE A 767 -17.03 -26.99 12.36
C PHE A 767 -18.34 -27.58 12.94
N SER A 768 -19.07 -28.19 12.00
CA SER A 768 -19.97 -29.36 12.09
C SER A 768 -21.48 -29.12 12.18
N SER A 769 -22.12 -28.97 11.02
CA SER A 769 -23.26 -29.79 10.53
C SER A 769 -23.49 -29.50 9.04
#